data_AF-A0A5F1ZAF3-F1
#
_entry.id   AF-A0A5F1ZAF3-F1
#
_cell.length_a   1.000
_cell.length_b   1.000
_cell.length_c   1.000
_cell.angle_alpha   90.00
_cell.angle_beta   90.00
_cell.angle_gamma   90.00
#
_symmetry.space_group_name_H-M   'P 1'
#
loop_
_entity.id
_entity.type
_entity.pdbx_description
1 polymer ?
#
loop_
_entity_poly.entity_id
_entity_poly.type
_entity_poly.pdbx_seq_one_letter_code
_entity_poly.pdbx_strand_id
1 'polypeptide(L)'
;MNLKIESFGIFSQKEFPIEKVTVFTGPNESGKTTILDAFVSALVKVAGSTKFGTLLNLRYKAERNSDLGIPKLTLSPNLFLNSLVIREGNMDVGSEKELVSTIEQTIFDSGYNPEKLIEQVEQLSARTGTRKSAKDWNSALAELNLAKQKFDASELALNRISSGFVDLPIWETERQKLKLELSGSHSEQTKLQTELLEFKESEQHNEADRVYSQLLQWETLESESKPEEKVLKSGWDKKSKQFDEEIKSLEQKRSLSKERTLGLETKLESSLTQKKQTEQKSKKLEFYFDFFETWKQMVRKFQEESPVIQKTIWNPLYRSLAGGSAVLGVFSLIGSIFSGLDLWVYLFPILFLGAFFFFLFRAREIKLEKDEFKWNEIIRRIATEMETKTLGEWKPESLTMESLTFTFQRFEREYTKQKLELEGQNSNFSNLEEEIVKLQTEEKKINEILLEKEKELANIWREAGVQSLSELSELYVQIRVKQEKLQTLTTSLTLESKKWGTGDLRELKLKLKEKVGDLEKKGISKNFSSEDRATKQRLENKLQVLSDRIRDLERKIVELEKKLDTGKAVLESQMVPAQKEWELSKRNLELKEKWKNDLDRNFQSLEVLSEIFSEMQDESTDKMSSLVKSLQIRMDALKGNLPTKQIHWNGFSDEIQIKTDASNDSYRFENLSTGTKEQISYVLRLEYAFRIGKQFNLPYLLLDEPFRHMDLARLNSALAYTLQCIASAEEDWKLVIFSFDQGLVSKIKDLAKELNLPCQIHELSKQVS
;
A
#
# COMPACT_ATOMS: atom_id res chain seq x y z
N MET A 1 -84.71 40.87 -17.55
CA MET A 1 -83.45 41.16 -16.82
C MET A 1 -82.91 42.47 -17.36
N ASN A 2 -82.30 43.37 -16.57
CA ASN A 2 -81.91 44.69 -17.08
C ASN A 2 -80.40 44.90 -16.90
N LEU A 3 -79.71 45.38 -17.94
CA LEU A 3 -78.38 45.98 -17.78
C LEU A 3 -78.56 47.37 -17.16
N LYS A 4 -78.15 47.52 -15.90
CA LYS A 4 -78.14 48.78 -15.17
C LYS A 4 -76.79 49.44 -15.30
N ILE A 5 -76.77 50.65 -15.84
CA ILE A 5 -75.58 51.48 -15.97
C ILE A 5 -75.75 52.68 -15.03
N GLU A 6 -75.09 52.64 -13.87
CA GLU A 6 -75.08 53.78 -12.94
C GLU A 6 -74.17 54.90 -13.48
N SER A 7 -72.96 54.55 -13.90
CA SER A 7 -71.96 55.47 -14.47
C SER A 7 -71.03 54.72 -15.42
N PHE A 8 -71.16 54.92 -16.73
CA PHE A 8 -70.26 54.31 -17.73
C PHE A 8 -70.26 55.12 -19.04
N GLY A 9 -69.19 55.90 -19.26
CA GLY A 9 -69.02 56.73 -20.46
C GLY A 9 -70.16 57.73 -20.66
N ILE A 10 -70.82 57.69 -21.82
CA ILE A 10 -71.95 58.58 -22.17
C ILE A 10 -73.27 58.18 -21.48
N PHE A 11 -73.31 57.05 -20.78
CA PHE A 11 -74.51 56.55 -20.11
C PHE A 11 -74.38 56.71 -18.60
N SER A 12 -75.36 57.36 -18.00
CA SER A 12 -75.51 57.46 -16.55
C SER A 12 -76.97 57.26 -16.19
N GLN A 13 -77.21 56.48 -15.12
CA GLN A 13 -78.54 56.12 -14.63
C GLN A 13 -79.49 55.60 -15.73
N LYS A 14 -78.97 54.75 -16.63
CA LYS A 14 -79.78 54.09 -17.67
C LYS A 14 -79.96 52.61 -17.39
N GLU A 15 -81.12 52.08 -17.75
CA GLU A 15 -81.40 50.65 -17.73
C GLU A 15 -81.82 50.16 -19.12
N PHE A 16 -81.28 49.01 -19.54
CA PHE A 16 -81.65 48.36 -20.81
C PHE A 16 -82.21 46.96 -20.54
N PRO A 17 -83.49 46.69 -20.86
CA PRO A 17 -84.08 45.36 -20.82
C PRO A 17 -83.36 44.36 -21.75
N ILE A 18 -82.97 43.21 -21.21
CA ILE A 18 -82.26 42.13 -21.90
C ILE A 18 -83.18 40.91 -21.97
N GLU A 19 -83.53 40.55 -23.20
CA GLU A 19 -84.28 39.35 -23.57
C GLU A 19 -83.36 38.27 -24.15
N LYS A 20 -83.93 37.11 -24.52
CA LYS A 20 -83.19 35.98 -25.11
C LYS A 20 -82.38 36.38 -26.35
N VAL A 21 -82.94 37.27 -27.18
CA VAL A 21 -82.22 37.99 -28.23
C VAL A 21 -82.34 39.48 -27.96
N THR A 22 -81.23 40.19 -27.84
CA THR A 22 -81.21 41.65 -27.65
C THR A 22 -80.32 42.30 -28.69
N VAL A 23 -80.81 43.32 -29.39
CA VAL A 23 -80.05 44.02 -30.43
C VAL A 23 -79.88 45.48 -30.06
N PHE A 24 -78.65 45.97 -30.00
CA PHE A 24 -78.32 47.39 -29.88
C PHE A 24 -77.92 47.93 -31.24
N THR A 25 -78.70 48.87 -31.76
CA THR A 25 -78.47 49.48 -33.07
C THR A 25 -78.38 50.99 -33.00
N GLY A 26 -77.68 51.61 -33.95
CA GLY A 26 -77.53 53.06 -34.03
C GLY A 26 -76.30 53.47 -34.85
N PRO A 27 -76.13 54.78 -35.15
CA PRO A 27 -75.00 55.28 -35.92
C PRO A 27 -73.67 55.10 -35.19
N ASN A 28 -72.56 55.42 -35.87
CA ASN A 28 -71.25 55.50 -35.21
C ASN A 28 -71.29 56.52 -34.06
N GLU A 29 -70.54 56.22 -32.99
CA GLU A 29 -70.48 57.05 -31.76
C GLU A 29 -71.77 57.10 -30.95
N SER A 30 -72.79 56.28 -31.25
CA SER A 30 -74.02 56.19 -30.44
C SER A 30 -73.86 55.50 -29.08
N GLY A 31 -72.66 55.00 -28.77
CA GLY A 31 -72.34 54.33 -27.51
C GLY A 31 -72.44 52.80 -27.53
N LYS A 32 -72.58 52.13 -28.68
CA LYS A 32 -72.59 50.65 -28.78
C LYS A 32 -71.42 49.98 -28.05
N THR A 33 -70.19 50.42 -28.33
CA THR A 33 -68.98 49.91 -27.65
C THR A 33 -69.00 50.18 -26.14
N THR A 34 -69.55 51.33 -25.71
CA THR A 34 -69.72 51.65 -24.28
C THR A 34 -70.67 50.67 -23.59
N ILE A 35 -71.77 50.28 -24.24
CA ILE A 35 -72.70 49.27 -23.72
C ILE A 35 -72.04 47.89 -23.71
N LEU A 36 -71.29 47.52 -24.76
CA LEU A 36 -70.55 46.27 -24.79
C LEU A 36 -69.54 46.18 -23.63
N ASP A 37 -68.73 47.22 -23.44
CA ASP A 37 -67.73 47.28 -22.36
C ASP A 37 -68.40 47.27 -20.96
N ALA A 38 -69.59 47.88 -20.84
CA ALA A 38 -70.42 47.82 -19.63
C ALA A 38 -71.00 46.41 -19.38
N PHE A 39 -71.40 45.70 -20.44
CA PHE A 39 -71.81 44.28 -20.38
C PHE A 39 -70.69 43.40 -19.88
N VAL A 40 -69.49 43.51 -20.46
CA VAL A 40 -68.31 42.75 -20.03
C VAL A 40 -68.01 43.03 -18.55
N SER A 41 -68.07 44.29 -18.13
CA SER A 41 -67.84 44.71 -16.73
C SER A 41 -68.94 44.27 -15.75
N ALA A 42 -70.13 43.94 -16.25
CA ALA A 42 -71.24 43.41 -15.47
C ALA A 42 -71.21 41.87 -15.39
N LEU A 43 -70.59 41.19 -16.35
CA LEU A 43 -70.46 39.73 -16.39
C LEU A 43 -69.18 39.23 -15.69
N VAL A 44 -68.08 39.97 -15.80
CA VAL A 44 -66.74 39.54 -15.35
C VAL A 44 -66.11 40.58 -14.43
N LYS A 45 -65.34 40.13 -13.43
CA LYS A 45 -64.55 41.02 -12.55
C LYS A 45 -63.35 41.59 -13.32
N VAL A 46 -63.43 42.86 -13.70
CA VAL A 46 -62.34 43.57 -14.38
C VAL A 46 -61.52 44.41 -13.39
N ALA A 47 -60.39 43.86 -12.92
CA ALA A 47 -59.47 44.61 -12.07
C ALA A 47 -58.76 45.74 -12.87
N GLY A 48 -58.62 46.91 -12.27
CA GLY A 48 -58.03 48.10 -12.90
C GLY A 48 -56.56 47.97 -13.33
N SER A 49 -55.84 46.98 -12.80
CA SER A 49 -54.45 46.64 -13.16
C SER A 49 -54.31 45.76 -14.41
N THR A 50 -55.39 45.14 -14.89
CA THR A 50 -55.36 44.29 -16.09
C THR A 50 -55.30 45.14 -17.36
N LYS A 51 -54.75 44.60 -18.47
CA LYS A 51 -54.67 45.32 -19.76
C LYS A 51 -56.02 45.88 -20.23
N PHE A 52 -57.09 45.10 -20.06
CA PHE A 52 -58.45 45.55 -20.39
C PHE A 52 -58.97 46.56 -19.35
N GLY A 53 -58.71 46.35 -18.06
CA GLY A 53 -59.11 47.29 -17.00
C GLY A 53 -58.43 48.66 -17.08
N THR A 54 -57.15 48.73 -17.48
CA THR A 54 -56.44 49.99 -17.73
C THR A 54 -57.02 50.72 -18.92
N LEU A 55 -57.36 50.01 -20.01
CA LEU A 55 -58.05 50.57 -21.17
C LEU A 55 -59.43 51.13 -20.78
N LEU A 56 -60.22 50.41 -19.99
CA LEU A 56 -61.52 50.91 -19.51
C LEU A 56 -61.37 52.13 -18.60
N ASN A 57 -60.37 52.15 -17.71
CA ASN A 57 -60.05 53.31 -16.87
C ASN A 57 -59.72 54.55 -17.71
N LEU A 58 -58.96 54.38 -18.79
CA LEU A 58 -58.62 55.47 -19.72
C LEU A 58 -59.84 55.98 -20.47
N ARG A 59 -60.74 55.09 -20.91
CA ARG A 59 -61.94 55.46 -21.68
C ARG A 59 -63.05 56.08 -20.83
N TYR A 60 -63.28 55.56 -19.63
CA TYR A 60 -64.50 55.82 -18.86
C TYR A 60 -64.26 56.26 -17.41
N LYS A 61 -63.00 56.49 -17.01
CA LYS A 61 -62.56 56.75 -15.62
C LYS A 61 -62.68 55.52 -14.70
N ALA A 62 -62.13 55.64 -13.50
CA ALA A 62 -62.06 54.54 -12.52
C ALA A 62 -63.40 54.23 -11.85
N GLU A 63 -64.29 55.22 -11.72
CA GLU A 63 -65.60 55.15 -11.04
C GLU A 63 -66.71 54.54 -11.93
N ARG A 64 -66.34 53.63 -12.85
CA ARG A 64 -67.31 52.97 -13.74
C ARG A 64 -68.12 51.92 -12.97
N ASN A 65 -69.43 51.91 -13.14
CA ASN A 65 -70.30 50.91 -12.52
C ASN A 65 -71.43 50.46 -13.45
N SER A 66 -71.51 49.15 -13.64
CA SER A 66 -72.54 48.44 -14.37
C SER A 66 -72.89 47.13 -13.64
N ASP A 67 -74.17 46.78 -13.68
CA ASP A 67 -74.72 45.58 -13.07
C ASP A 67 -75.81 44.95 -13.96
N LEU A 68 -75.91 43.63 -13.89
CA LEU A 68 -76.91 42.83 -14.57
C LEU A 68 -77.85 42.13 -13.57
N GLY A 69 -77.59 42.23 -12.26
CA GLY A 69 -78.30 41.49 -11.22
C GLY A 69 -77.83 40.05 -11.06
N ILE A 70 -76.65 39.72 -11.61
CA ILE A 70 -75.97 38.42 -11.48
C ILE A 70 -74.55 38.62 -10.93
N PRO A 71 -74.02 37.65 -10.17
CA PRO A 71 -72.69 37.76 -9.61
C PRO A 71 -71.61 37.80 -10.70
N LYS A 72 -70.70 38.77 -10.61
CA LYS A 72 -69.56 38.90 -11.54
C LYS A 72 -68.62 37.71 -11.39
N LEU A 73 -68.32 37.03 -12.49
CA LEU A 73 -67.45 35.86 -12.49
C LEU A 73 -65.97 36.24 -12.42
N THR A 74 -65.17 35.37 -11.80
CA THR A 74 -63.71 35.45 -11.74
C THR A 74 -63.07 34.81 -12.98
N LEU A 75 -63.42 35.30 -14.16
CA LEU A 75 -62.81 34.89 -15.43
C LEU A 75 -61.80 35.97 -15.86
N SER A 76 -60.72 35.57 -16.55
CA SER A 76 -59.82 36.54 -17.18
C SER A 76 -60.59 37.39 -18.20
N PRO A 77 -60.54 38.73 -18.14
CA PRO A 77 -61.22 39.57 -19.13
C PRO A 77 -60.77 39.29 -20.56
N ASN A 78 -59.50 38.89 -20.78
CA ASN A 78 -59.01 38.52 -22.10
C ASN A 78 -59.64 37.22 -22.58
N LEU A 79 -59.69 36.19 -21.73
CA LEU A 79 -60.34 34.92 -22.06
C LEU A 79 -61.82 35.14 -22.42
N PHE A 80 -62.55 35.96 -21.67
CA PHE A 80 -63.94 36.31 -21.97
C PHE A 80 -64.08 37.00 -23.34
N LEU A 81 -63.23 37.99 -23.62
CA LEU A 81 -63.27 38.77 -24.86
C LEU A 81 -62.92 37.96 -26.12
N ASN A 82 -62.16 36.87 -25.99
CA ASN A 82 -61.75 36.05 -27.12
C ASN A 82 -62.57 34.76 -27.27
N SER A 83 -63.44 34.44 -26.32
CA SER A 83 -64.33 33.27 -26.37
C SER A 83 -65.81 33.63 -26.53
N LEU A 84 -66.34 34.49 -25.64
CA LEU A 84 -67.77 34.79 -25.53
C LEU A 84 -68.16 36.12 -26.21
N VAL A 85 -67.16 36.85 -26.73
CA VAL A 85 -67.34 38.05 -27.54
C VAL A 85 -66.78 37.82 -28.93
N ILE A 86 -67.63 37.87 -29.96
CA ILE A 86 -67.22 37.77 -31.35
C ILE A 86 -67.28 39.17 -31.96
N ARG A 87 -66.11 39.74 -32.26
CA ARG A 87 -65.97 41.09 -32.81
C ARG A 87 -65.47 41.06 -34.24
N GLU A 88 -65.85 42.09 -35.01
CA GLU A 88 -65.30 42.35 -36.33
C GLU A 88 -63.76 42.37 -36.33
N GLY A 89 -63.15 41.79 -37.37
CA GLY A 89 -61.70 41.85 -37.59
C GLY A 89 -60.86 40.99 -36.65
N ASN A 90 -61.46 40.36 -35.64
CA ASN A 90 -60.77 39.38 -34.79
C ASN A 90 -60.76 38.01 -35.52
N MET A 91 -59.96 37.94 -36.58
CA MET A 91 -59.79 36.77 -37.45
C MET A 91 -58.69 35.83 -36.98
N ASP A 92 -57.91 36.24 -35.97
CA ASP A 92 -56.86 35.40 -35.43
C ASP A 92 -57.48 34.23 -34.66
N VAL A 93 -57.09 33.04 -35.07
CA VAL A 93 -57.46 31.77 -34.46
C VAL A 93 -56.18 31.20 -33.89
N GLY A 94 -56.06 31.14 -32.56
CA GLY A 94 -54.97 30.41 -31.89
C GLY A 94 -53.74 31.23 -31.44
N SER A 95 -53.75 32.56 -31.55
CA SER A 95 -52.62 33.39 -31.08
C SER A 95 -52.57 33.57 -29.55
N GLU A 96 -53.66 33.25 -28.83
CA GLU A 96 -53.74 33.41 -27.39
C GLU A 96 -53.51 32.10 -26.63
N LYS A 97 -52.32 31.99 -26.02
CA LYS A 97 -51.91 30.86 -25.18
C LYS A 97 -52.92 30.51 -24.08
N GLU A 98 -53.57 31.51 -23.50
CA GLU A 98 -54.56 31.33 -22.43
C GLU A 98 -55.79 30.57 -22.95
N LEU A 99 -56.36 31.00 -24.08
CA LEU A 99 -57.50 30.35 -24.72
C LEU A 99 -57.17 28.92 -25.17
N VAL A 100 -56.01 28.72 -25.82
CA VAL A 100 -55.56 27.38 -26.23
C VAL A 100 -55.39 26.47 -25.02
N SER A 101 -54.78 26.95 -23.93
CA SER A 101 -54.60 26.15 -22.70
C SER A 101 -55.92 25.80 -22.02
N THR A 102 -56.91 26.69 -22.01
CA THR A 102 -58.24 26.40 -21.44
C THR A 102 -58.98 25.38 -22.29
N ILE A 103 -58.86 25.47 -23.62
CA ILE A 103 -59.48 24.50 -24.53
C ILE A 103 -58.81 23.13 -24.40
N GLU A 104 -57.48 23.07 -24.37
CA GLU A 104 -56.72 21.84 -24.06
C GLU A 104 -57.21 21.21 -22.75
N GLN A 105 -57.38 22.01 -21.69
CA GLN A 105 -57.91 21.54 -20.40
C GLN A 105 -59.36 21.03 -20.46
N THR A 106 -60.20 21.57 -21.36
CA THR A 106 -61.58 21.07 -21.54
C THR A 106 -61.68 19.80 -22.37
N ILE A 107 -60.64 19.50 -23.16
CA ILE A 107 -60.62 18.35 -24.07
C ILE A 107 -59.88 17.17 -23.45
N PHE A 108 -58.86 17.44 -22.64
CA PHE A 108 -58.14 16.43 -21.88
C PHE A 108 -58.81 16.28 -20.51
N ASP A 109 -59.40 15.11 -20.22
CA ASP A 109 -60.06 14.83 -18.93
C ASP A 109 -59.15 15.05 -17.72
N SER A 110 -57.84 14.91 -17.92
CA SER A 110 -56.81 15.11 -16.89
C SER A 110 -56.35 16.57 -16.76
N GLY A 111 -56.69 17.45 -17.71
CA GLY A 111 -56.20 18.83 -17.77
C GLY A 111 -54.73 18.99 -18.19
N TYR A 112 -54.04 17.90 -18.55
CA TYR A 112 -52.63 17.89 -18.95
C TYR A 112 -52.45 17.33 -20.36
N ASN A 113 -51.42 17.80 -21.06
CA ASN A 113 -51.03 17.28 -22.37
C ASN A 113 -50.22 15.97 -22.18
N PRO A 114 -50.73 14.81 -22.62
CA PRO A 114 -50.08 13.51 -22.43
C PRO A 114 -48.74 13.38 -23.16
N GLU A 115 -48.57 14.01 -24.32
CA GLU A 115 -47.32 13.98 -25.09
C GLU A 115 -46.14 14.59 -24.30
N LYS A 116 -46.40 15.70 -23.60
CA LYS A 116 -45.41 16.32 -22.71
C LYS A 116 -45.10 15.45 -21.49
N LEU A 117 -46.07 14.70 -20.99
CA LEU A 117 -45.88 13.80 -19.86
C LEU A 117 -45.03 12.59 -20.25
N ILE A 118 -45.26 12.02 -21.44
CA ILE A 118 -44.43 10.97 -22.02
C ILE A 118 -42.98 11.46 -22.15
N GLU A 119 -42.75 12.63 -22.75
CA GLU A 119 -41.40 13.19 -22.90
C GLU A 119 -40.70 13.35 -21.53
N GLN A 120 -41.41 13.83 -20.52
CA GLN A 120 -40.86 13.96 -19.16
C GLN A 120 -40.52 12.60 -18.55
N VAL A 121 -41.37 11.59 -18.73
CA VAL A 121 -41.13 10.23 -18.26
C VAL A 121 -39.93 9.60 -18.97
N GLU A 122 -39.81 9.74 -20.29
CA GLU A 122 -38.65 9.29 -21.06
C GLU A 122 -37.34 9.96 -20.61
N GLN A 123 -37.41 11.25 -20.25
CA GLN A 123 -36.26 11.95 -19.68
C GLN A 123 -35.84 11.38 -18.33
N LEU A 124 -36.80 10.98 -17.49
CA LEU A 124 -36.56 10.40 -16.18
C LEU A 124 -36.17 8.91 -16.26
N SER A 125 -36.65 8.17 -17.26
CA SER A 125 -36.40 6.73 -17.42
C SER A 125 -35.09 6.39 -18.13
N ALA A 126 -34.42 7.39 -18.74
CA ALA A 126 -33.16 7.20 -19.45
C ALA A 126 -32.03 6.65 -18.54
N ARG A 127 -31.57 5.42 -18.82
CA ARG A 127 -30.46 4.75 -18.11
C ARG A 127 -29.07 5.12 -18.63
N THR A 128 -28.98 5.78 -19.79
CA THR A 128 -27.73 6.15 -20.47
C THR A 128 -27.66 7.64 -20.79
N GLY A 129 -26.47 8.25 -20.69
CA GLY A 129 -26.23 9.65 -21.05
C GLY A 129 -25.82 10.55 -19.87
N THR A 130 -25.97 11.87 -20.02
CA THR A 130 -25.51 12.89 -19.05
C THR A 130 -26.58 13.35 -18.07
N ARG A 131 -27.81 12.84 -18.22
CA ARG A 131 -28.97 13.17 -17.38
C ARG A 131 -28.82 12.64 -15.95
N LYS A 132 -29.59 13.21 -15.01
CA LYS A 132 -29.49 12.88 -13.58
C LYS A 132 -29.81 11.40 -13.31
N SER A 133 -30.90 10.88 -13.85
CA SER A 133 -31.31 9.47 -13.73
C SER A 133 -30.23 8.50 -14.23
N ALA A 134 -29.66 8.76 -15.41
CA ALA A 134 -28.55 7.97 -15.96
C ALA A 134 -27.29 8.05 -15.07
N LYS A 135 -26.97 9.22 -14.51
CA LYS A 135 -25.86 9.38 -13.56
C LYS A 135 -26.09 8.60 -12.27
N ASP A 136 -27.31 8.65 -11.73
CA ASP A 136 -27.69 7.95 -10.50
C ASP A 136 -27.67 6.43 -10.70
N TRP A 137 -28.08 5.94 -11.88
CA TRP A 137 -27.97 4.53 -12.24
C TRP A 137 -26.52 4.07 -12.39
N ASN A 138 -25.71 4.82 -13.13
CA ASN A 138 -24.30 4.48 -13.35
C ASN A 138 -23.49 4.56 -12.06
N SER A 139 -23.77 5.54 -11.19
CA SER A 139 -23.14 5.65 -9.88
C SER A 139 -23.54 4.48 -8.97
N ALA A 140 -24.83 4.11 -8.92
CA ALA A 140 -25.28 2.94 -8.16
C ALA A 140 -24.61 1.65 -8.64
N LEU A 141 -24.46 1.47 -9.95
CA LEU A 141 -23.83 0.29 -10.55
C LEU A 141 -22.32 0.25 -10.28
N ALA A 142 -21.64 1.40 -10.38
CA ALA A 142 -20.22 1.52 -10.03
C ALA A 142 -19.97 1.28 -8.53
N GLU A 143 -20.79 1.86 -7.65
CA GLU A 143 -20.71 1.66 -6.21
C GLU A 143 -20.97 0.21 -5.81
N LEU A 144 -21.92 -0.46 -6.46
CA LEU A 144 -22.22 -1.87 -6.26
C LEU A 144 -21.03 -2.75 -6.68
N ASN A 145 -20.43 -2.48 -7.85
CA ASN A 145 -19.26 -3.22 -8.29
C ASN A 145 -18.05 -3.02 -7.35
N LEU A 146 -17.83 -1.80 -6.87
CA LEU A 146 -16.78 -1.53 -5.88
C LEU A 146 -17.07 -2.23 -4.54
N ALA A 147 -18.32 -2.24 -4.08
CA ALA A 147 -18.72 -2.95 -2.87
C ALA A 147 -18.51 -4.47 -3.02
N LYS A 148 -18.81 -5.02 -4.21
CA LYS A 148 -18.59 -6.44 -4.54
C LYS A 148 -17.13 -6.82 -4.54
N GLN A 149 -16.28 -6.03 -5.21
CA GLN A 149 -14.82 -6.26 -5.18
C GLN A 149 -14.24 -6.22 -3.76
N LYS A 150 -14.71 -5.27 -2.92
CA LYS A 150 -14.29 -5.20 -1.52
C LYS A 150 -14.77 -6.40 -0.70
N PHE A 151 -16.00 -6.84 -0.92
CA PHE A 151 -16.54 -8.04 -0.29
C PHE A 151 -15.73 -9.28 -0.67
N ASP A 152 -15.52 -9.53 -1.96
CA ASP A 152 -14.74 -10.67 -2.47
C ASP A 152 -13.30 -10.66 -1.91
N ALA A 153 -12.66 -9.48 -1.85
CA ALA A 153 -11.34 -9.34 -1.26
C ALA A 153 -11.31 -9.67 0.25
N SER A 154 -12.31 -9.19 1.01
CA SER A 154 -12.44 -9.49 2.44
C SER A 154 -12.74 -10.97 2.69
N GLU A 155 -13.51 -11.62 1.82
CA GLU A 155 -13.81 -13.05 1.91
C GLU A 155 -12.57 -13.90 1.63
N LEU A 156 -11.79 -13.56 0.61
CA LEU A 156 -10.51 -14.20 0.33
C LEU A 156 -9.53 -14.03 1.50
N ALA A 157 -9.47 -12.86 2.12
CA ALA A 157 -8.61 -12.61 3.27
C ALA A 157 -9.02 -13.46 4.47
N LEU A 158 -10.33 -13.51 4.79
CA LEU A 158 -10.87 -14.34 5.86
C LEU A 158 -10.59 -15.83 5.63
N ASN A 159 -10.79 -16.32 4.40
CA ASN A 159 -10.52 -17.70 4.03
C ASN A 159 -9.03 -18.06 4.16
N ARG A 160 -8.13 -17.15 3.78
CA ARG A 160 -6.68 -17.34 3.98
C ARG A 160 -6.33 -17.45 5.46
N ILE A 161 -6.85 -16.55 6.30
CA ILE A 161 -6.63 -16.61 7.75
C ILE A 161 -7.20 -17.91 8.33
N SER A 162 -8.43 -18.27 7.96
CA SER A 162 -9.08 -19.51 8.38
C SER A 162 -8.27 -20.75 7.99
N SER A 163 -7.66 -20.77 6.79
CA SER A 163 -6.81 -21.89 6.37
C SER A 163 -5.55 -22.04 7.23
N GLY A 164 -4.99 -20.93 7.75
CA GLY A 164 -3.84 -20.98 8.66
C GLY A 164 -4.15 -21.64 10.01
N PHE A 165 -5.41 -21.67 10.44
CA PHE A 165 -5.80 -22.39 11.66
C PHE A 165 -5.75 -23.93 11.50
N VAL A 166 -5.70 -24.46 10.28
CA VAL A 166 -5.62 -25.91 10.01
C VAL A 166 -4.27 -26.50 10.44
N ASP A 167 -3.19 -25.71 10.38
CA ASP A 167 -1.85 -26.17 10.73
C ASP A 167 -1.61 -26.25 12.24
N LEU A 168 -2.32 -25.46 13.05
CA LEU A 168 -2.14 -25.40 14.51
C LEU A 168 -2.40 -26.76 15.20
N PRO A 169 -3.49 -27.50 14.93
CA PRO A 169 -3.68 -28.85 15.46
C PRO A 169 -2.55 -29.81 15.07
N ILE A 170 -2.04 -29.72 13.83
CA ILE A 170 -0.96 -30.58 13.34
C ILE A 170 0.29 -30.34 14.19
N TRP A 171 0.70 -29.09 14.37
CA TRP A 171 1.84 -28.74 15.21
C TRP A 171 1.65 -29.13 16.68
N GLU A 172 0.42 -29.04 17.22
CA GLU A 172 0.13 -29.48 18.58
C GLU A 172 0.30 -31.00 18.72
N THR A 173 -0.13 -31.79 17.73
CA THR A 173 0.10 -33.24 17.73
C THR A 173 1.59 -33.60 17.61
N GLU A 174 2.36 -32.86 16.80
CA GLU A 174 3.80 -33.04 16.69
C GLU A 174 4.53 -32.69 17.99
N ARG A 175 4.13 -31.60 18.65
CA ARG A 175 4.63 -31.22 19.99
C ARG A 175 4.38 -32.34 21.00
N GLN A 176 3.19 -32.93 21.02
CA GLN A 176 2.87 -34.03 21.92
C GLN A 176 3.75 -35.27 21.65
N LYS A 177 3.96 -35.63 20.38
CA LYS A 177 4.87 -36.74 20.00
C LYS A 177 6.30 -36.48 20.47
N LEU A 178 6.83 -35.28 20.24
CA LEU A 178 8.18 -34.93 20.68
C LEU A 178 8.33 -34.92 22.21
N LYS A 179 7.31 -34.48 22.96
CA LYS A 179 7.29 -34.56 24.42
C LYS A 179 7.32 -35.99 24.95
N LEU A 180 6.62 -36.91 24.27
CA LEU A 180 6.67 -38.34 24.58
C LEU A 180 8.05 -38.95 24.27
N GLU A 181 8.67 -38.57 23.16
CA GLU A 181 10.04 -39.01 22.84
C GLU A 181 11.09 -38.46 23.82
N LEU A 182 10.91 -37.22 24.28
CA LEU A 182 11.77 -36.61 25.30
C LEU A 182 11.66 -37.34 26.65
N SER A 183 10.44 -37.64 27.10
CA SER A 183 10.25 -38.38 28.36
C SER A 183 10.81 -39.80 28.27
N GLY A 184 10.66 -40.46 27.12
CA GLY A 184 11.31 -41.73 26.81
C GLY A 184 12.84 -41.62 26.91
N SER A 185 13.44 -40.63 26.26
CA SER A 185 14.90 -40.41 26.25
C SER A 185 15.46 -40.09 27.65
N HIS A 186 14.75 -39.32 28.48
CA HIS A 186 15.14 -39.09 29.88
C HIS A 186 15.06 -40.38 30.72
N SER A 187 14.06 -41.22 30.49
CA SER A 187 13.96 -42.52 31.18
C SER A 187 15.10 -43.47 30.79
N GLU A 188 15.56 -43.43 29.54
CA GLU A 188 16.73 -44.19 29.08
C GLU A 188 18.03 -43.60 29.65
N GLN A 189 18.16 -42.27 29.68
CA GLN A 189 19.31 -41.60 30.27
C GLN A 189 19.46 -41.94 31.76
N THR A 190 18.38 -41.95 32.53
CA THR A 190 18.41 -42.30 33.96
C THR A 190 18.82 -43.76 34.17
N LYS A 191 18.32 -44.71 33.37
CA LYS A 191 18.75 -46.12 33.41
C LYS A 191 20.23 -46.30 33.09
N LEU A 192 20.71 -45.68 32.02
CA LEU A 192 22.13 -45.78 31.64
C LEU A 192 23.04 -45.07 32.65
N GLN A 193 22.57 -44.00 33.30
CA GLN A 193 23.30 -43.34 34.40
C GLN A 193 23.40 -44.23 35.63
N THR A 194 22.33 -44.96 36.00
CA THR A 194 22.38 -45.91 37.11
C THR A 194 23.33 -47.08 36.81
N GLU A 195 23.28 -47.65 35.60
CA GLU A 195 24.21 -48.71 35.18
C GLU A 195 25.67 -48.21 35.20
N LEU A 196 25.93 -46.99 34.73
CA LEU A 196 27.26 -46.41 34.75
C LEU A 196 27.78 -46.14 36.17
N LEU A 197 26.90 -45.77 37.11
CA LEU A 197 27.25 -45.61 38.52
C LEU A 197 27.65 -46.94 39.15
N GLU A 198 26.92 -48.02 38.87
CA GLU A 198 27.27 -49.37 39.31
C GLU A 198 28.65 -49.80 38.79
N PHE A 199 28.96 -49.54 37.51
CA PHE A 199 30.30 -49.80 36.97
C PHE A 199 31.39 -48.94 37.63
N LYS A 200 31.14 -47.66 37.92
CA LYS A 200 32.09 -46.80 38.65
C LYS A 200 32.33 -47.28 40.08
N GLU A 201 31.29 -47.74 40.78
CA GLU A 201 31.44 -48.30 42.12
C GLU A 201 32.18 -49.65 42.12
N SER A 202 32.01 -50.47 41.07
CA SER A 202 32.77 -51.73 40.91
C SER A 202 34.27 -51.51 40.64
N GLU A 203 34.63 -50.48 39.87
CA GLU A 203 36.02 -50.08 39.64
C GLU A 203 36.68 -49.65 40.96
N GLN A 204 35.98 -48.85 41.77
CA GLN A 204 36.44 -48.43 43.10
C GLN A 204 36.60 -49.60 44.06
N HIS A 205 35.72 -50.61 43.99
CA HIS A 205 35.84 -51.82 44.81
C HIS A 205 37.12 -52.61 44.46
N ASN A 206 37.40 -52.82 43.16
CA ASN A 206 38.60 -53.55 42.73
C ASN A 206 39.89 -52.81 43.12
N GLU A 207 39.92 -51.49 42.97
CA GLU A 207 41.08 -50.67 43.38
C GLU A 207 41.31 -50.72 44.89
N ALA A 208 40.25 -50.62 45.70
CA ALA A 208 40.36 -50.68 47.15
C ALA A 208 40.86 -52.06 47.65
N ASP A 209 40.39 -53.15 47.05
CA ASP A 209 40.80 -54.53 47.39
C ASP A 209 42.27 -54.80 46.99
N ARG A 210 42.69 -54.31 45.81
CA ARG A 210 44.09 -54.37 45.38
C ARG A 210 45.02 -53.69 46.38
N VAL A 211 44.72 -52.45 46.79
CA VAL A 211 45.55 -51.69 47.75
C VAL A 211 45.55 -52.35 49.13
N TYR A 212 44.41 -52.91 49.56
CA TYR A 212 44.31 -53.66 50.81
C TYR A 212 45.19 -54.93 50.81
N SER A 213 45.23 -55.67 49.70
CA SER A 213 46.10 -56.85 49.57
C SER A 213 47.60 -56.52 49.63
N GLN A 214 48.01 -55.37 49.08
CA GLN A 214 49.39 -54.88 49.14
C GLN A 214 49.80 -54.47 50.57
N LEU A 215 48.88 -53.90 51.35
CA LEU A 215 49.09 -53.60 52.78
C LEU A 215 49.32 -54.87 53.62
N LEU A 216 48.62 -55.96 53.33
CA LEU A 216 48.80 -57.25 54.00
C LEU A 216 50.19 -57.86 53.73
N GLN A 217 50.68 -57.77 52.48
CA GLN A 217 52.02 -58.22 52.11
C GLN A 217 53.13 -57.41 52.80
N TRP A 218 52.93 -56.10 52.97
CA TRP A 218 53.86 -55.24 53.69
C TRP A 218 54.01 -55.65 55.16
N GLU A 219 52.90 -55.94 55.85
CA GLU A 219 52.89 -56.33 57.27
C GLU A 219 53.62 -57.67 57.51
N THR A 220 53.51 -58.62 56.58
CA THR A 220 54.25 -59.89 56.67
C THR A 220 55.76 -59.70 56.56
N LEU A 221 56.23 -58.84 55.65
CA LEU A 221 57.66 -58.59 55.42
C LEU A 221 58.31 -57.77 56.55
N GLU A 222 57.57 -56.88 57.21
CA GLU A 222 58.05 -56.09 58.35
C GLU A 222 58.31 -56.96 59.60
N SER A 223 57.59 -58.08 59.75
CA SER A 223 57.74 -58.99 60.88
C SER A 223 59.02 -59.84 60.81
N GLU A 224 59.50 -60.15 59.59
CA GLU A 224 60.65 -61.02 59.35
C GLU A 224 62.00 -60.30 59.45
N SER A 225 62.06 -58.97 59.35
CA SER A 225 63.31 -58.20 59.27
C SER A 225 63.93 -57.78 60.62
N LYS A 226 63.28 -58.07 61.76
CA LYS A 226 63.72 -57.61 63.10
C LYS A 226 64.96 -58.29 63.71
N PRO A 227 65.33 -59.57 63.44
CA PRO A 227 66.52 -60.18 64.03
C PRO A 227 67.84 -59.88 63.28
N GLU A 228 67.79 -59.40 62.04
CA GLU A 228 68.97 -59.15 61.18
C GLU A 228 69.60 -57.74 61.40
N GLU A 229 68.93 -56.87 62.15
CA GLU A 229 69.34 -55.49 62.42
C GLU A 229 70.58 -55.37 63.35
N LYS A 230 70.93 -56.45 64.06
CA LYS A 230 72.12 -56.50 64.94
C LYS A 230 73.44 -56.70 64.18
N VAL A 231 73.42 -57.32 62.99
CA VAL A 231 74.63 -57.55 62.17
C VAL A 231 75.05 -56.26 61.43
N LEU A 232 74.07 -55.46 60.99
CA LEU A 232 74.26 -54.17 60.32
C LEU A 232 74.92 -53.07 61.19
N LYS A 233 74.82 -53.16 62.52
CA LYS A 233 75.34 -52.12 63.45
C LYS A 233 76.86 -52.15 63.64
N SER A 234 77.56 -53.20 63.20
CA SER A 234 79.03 -53.27 63.30
C SER A 234 79.76 -52.35 62.30
N GLY A 235 79.11 -51.92 61.19
CA GLY A 235 79.55 -50.78 60.38
C GLY A 235 80.73 -50.98 59.42
N TRP A 236 81.25 -52.20 59.28
CA TRP A 236 82.43 -52.51 58.45
C TRP A 236 82.14 -52.43 56.95
N ASP A 237 80.93 -52.84 56.52
CA ASP A 237 80.48 -52.75 55.13
C ASP A 237 80.29 -51.28 54.69
N LYS A 238 79.86 -50.39 55.60
CA LYS A 238 79.75 -48.94 55.28
C LYS A 238 81.11 -48.30 55.06
N LYS A 239 82.14 -48.61 55.86
CA LYS A 239 83.48 -48.04 55.66
C LYS A 239 84.17 -48.62 54.43
N SER A 240 84.03 -49.93 54.19
CA SER A 240 84.57 -50.59 53.00
C SER A 240 83.88 -50.14 51.72
N LYS A 241 82.54 -50.06 51.70
CA LYS A 241 81.77 -49.54 50.55
C LYS A 241 81.84 -48.03 50.41
N GLN A 242 81.96 -47.24 51.48
CA GLN A 242 82.20 -45.81 51.35
C GLN A 242 83.51 -45.55 50.64
N PHE A 243 84.60 -46.23 51.02
CA PHE A 243 85.85 -46.04 50.31
C PHE A 243 85.83 -46.65 48.90
N ASP A 244 85.14 -47.77 48.65
CA ASP A 244 85.04 -48.37 47.31
C ASP A 244 84.06 -47.61 46.38
N GLU A 245 82.97 -47.04 46.91
CA GLU A 245 82.05 -46.12 46.22
C GLU A 245 82.65 -44.72 46.09
N GLU A 246 83.47 -44.24 47.03
CA GLU A 246 84.22 -42.99 46.88
C GLU A 246 85.27 -43.15 45.78
N ILE A 247 85.99 -44.26 45.72
CA ILE A 247 86.92 -44.56 44.62
C ILE A 247 86.17 -44.71 43.30
N LYS A 248 85.12 -45.53 43.22
CA LYS A 248 84.31 -45.68 41.98
C LYS A 248 83.60 -44.40 41.57
N SER A 249 83.12 -43.58 42.50
CA SER A 249 82.47 -42.30 42.19
C SER A 249 83.47 -41.22 41.81
N LEU A 250 84.69 -41.24 42.36
CA LEU A 250 85.78 -40.36 41.91
C LEU A 250 86.31 -40.78 40.54
N GLU A 251 86.41 -42.08 40.26
CA GLU A 251 86.76 -42.62 38.94
C GLU A 251 85.67 -42.35 37.90
N GLN A 252 84.40 -42.54 38.25
CA GLN A 252 83.26 -42.21 37.39
C GLN A 252 83.13 -40.70 37.19
N LYS A 253 83.42 -39.87 38.20
CA LYS A 253 83.50 -38.41 38.05
C LYS A 253 84.65 -38.01 37.14
N ARG A 254 85.79 -38.70 37.20
CA ARG A 254 86.95 -38.48 36.31
C ARG A 254 86.64 -38.90 34.88
N SER A 255 85.98 -40.04 34.66
CA SER A 255 85.60 -40.48 33.32
C SER A 255 84.52 -39.58 32.72
N LEU A 256 83.52 -39.20 33.52
CA LEU A 256 82.48 -38.24 33.11
C LEU A 256 83.04 -36.83 32.88
N SER A 257 83.99 -36.36 33.68
CA SER A 257 84.64 -35.07 33.45
C SER A 257 85.45 -35.10 32.15
N LYS A 258 86.18 -36.20 31.87
CA LYS A 258 86.91 -36.40 30.61
C LYS A 258 85.99 -36.51 29.39
N GLU A 259 84.89 -37.25 29.47
CA GLU A 259 83.92 -37.32 28.37
C GLU A 259 83.21 -35.98 28.16
N ARG A 260 82.91 -35.25 29.24
CA ARG A 260 82.32 -33.91 29.14
C ARG A 260 83.28 -32.89 28.57
N THR A 261 84.56 -32.92 28.93
CA THR A 261 85.56 -32.02 28.32
C THR A 261 85.73 -32.34 26.84
N LEU A 262 85.87 -33.61 26.45
CA LEU A 262 85.89 -34.03 25.03
C LEU A 262 84.61 -33.65 24.28
N GLY A 263 83.45 -33.80 24.91
CA GLY A 263 82.15 -33.40 24.36
C GLY A 263 81.97 -31.89 24.23
N LEU A 264 82.55 -31.10 25.14
CA LEU A 264 82.54 -29.64 25.08
C LEU A 264 83.57 -29.10 24.08
N GLU A 265 84.75 -29.72 23.97
CA GLU A 265 85.78 -29.40 22.99
C GLU A 265 85.29 -29.68 21.54
N THR A 266 84.63 -30.81 21.31
CA THR A 266 83.99 -31.12 20.01
C THR A 266 82.82 -30.19 19.69
N LYS A 267 82.05 -29.76 20.70
CA LYS A 267 81.02 -28.71 20.55
C LYS A 267 81.61 -27.33 20.28
N LEU A 268 82.77 -27.01 20.88
CA LEU A 268 83.50 -25.77 20.64
C LEU A 268 83.98 -25.74 19.18
N GLU A 269 84.60 -26.81 18.69
CA GLU A 269 85.08 -26.92 17.31
C GLU A 269 83.95 -26.82 16.28
N SER A 270 82.85 -27.55 16.48
CA SER A 270 81.69 -27.47 15.59
C SER A 270 81.03 -26.09 15.64
N SER A 271 80.93 -25.48 16.82
CA SER A 271 80.43 -24.11 16.93
C SER A 271 81.37 -23.13 16.19
N LEU A 272 82.69 -23.26 16.30
CA LEU A 272 83.66 -22.36 15.64
C LEU A 272 83.50 -22.38 14.11
N THR A 273 83.16 -23.53 13.53
CA THR A 273 82.83 -23.62 12.11
C THR A 273 81.54 -22.90 11.75
N GLN A 274 80.51 -22.96 12.62
CA GLN A 274 79.26 -22.21 12.44
C GLN A 274 79.48 -20.69 12.56
N LYS A 275 80.31 -20.25 13.51
CA LYS A 275 80.68 -18.83 13.68
C LYS A 275 81.36 -18.25 12.45
N LYS A 276 82.26 -19.01 11.82
CA LYS A 276 82.90 -18.57 10.56
C LYS A 276 81.89 -18.40 9.43
N GLN A 277 80.85 -19.24 9.39
CA GLN A 277 79.78 -19.12 8.38
C GLN A 277 78.84 -17.94 8.65
N THR A 278 78.47 -17.67 9.90
CA THR A 278 77.65 -16.51 10.28
C THR A 278 78.43 -15.19 10.12
N GLU A 279 79.72 -15.16 10.42
CA GLU A 279 80.61 -14.00 10.15
C GLU A 279 80.76 -13.69 8.65
N GLN A 280 80.80 -14.70 7.80
CA GLN A 280 80.83 -14.47 6.35
C GLN A 280 79.50 -13.89 5.84
N LYS A 281 78.37 -14.31 6.42
CA LYS A 281 77.04 -13.78 6.08
C LYS A 281 76.83 -12.36 6.60
N SER A 282 77.28 -12.05 7.83
CA SER A 282 77.17 -10.70 8.39
C SER A 282 78.00 -9.69 7.58
N LYS A 283 79.24 -10.02 7.21
CA LYS A 283 80.09 -9.16 6.36
C LYS A 283 79.49 -8.87 4.99
N LYS A 284 78.77 -9.83 4.39
CA LYS A 284 78.05 -9.61 3.13
C LYS A 284 76.87 -8.66 3.29
N LEU A 285 76.07 -8.82 4.35
CA LEU A 285 74.94 -7.92 4.62
C LEU A 285 75.40 -6.51 5.01
N GLU A 286 76.52 -6.39 5.73
CA GLU A 286 77.13 -5.11 6.09
C GLU A 286 77.60 -4.34 4.85
N PHE A 287 78.16 -5.03 3.84
CA PHE A 287 78.48 -4.43 2.55
C PHE A 287 77.25 -3.89 1.80
N TYR A 288 76.08 -4.51 1.95
CA TYR A 288 74.84 -4.04 1.30
C TYR A 288 74.16 -2.90 2.06
N PHE A 289 74.47 -2.70 3.34
CA PHE A 289 73.78 -1.75 4.21
C PHE A 289 73.83 -0.30 3.67
N ASP A 290 75.00 0.14 3.21
CA ASP A 290 75.19 1.49 2.68
C ASP A 290 74.35 1.74 1.41
N PHE A 291 74.16 0.73 0.57
CA PHE A 291 73.30 0.82 -0.61
C PHE A 291 71.81 0.92 -0.22
N PHE A 292 71.38 0.15 0.79
CA PHE A 292 70.00 0.21 1.27
C PHE A 292 69.67 1.58 1.91
N GLU A 293 70.59 2.18 2.65
CA GLU A 293 70.39 3.52 3.22
C GLU A 293 70.34 4.62 2.15
N THR A 294 71.19 4.55 1.12
CA THR A 294 71.15 5.50 0.00
C THR A 294 69.85 5.41 -0.80
N TRP A 295 69.32 4.21 -1.05
CA TRP A 295 68.01 4.05 -1.69
C TRP A 295 66.85 4.55 -0.82
N LYS A 296 66.86 4.28 0.49
CA LYS A 296 65.85 4.85 1.42
C LYS A 296 65.84 6.38 1.39
N GLN A 297 67.02 7.01 1.37
CA GLN A 297 67.13 8.46 1.30
C GLN A 297 66.60 9.01 -0.03
N MET A 298 66.85 8.33 -1.15
CA MET A 298 66.32 8.71 -2.47
C MET A 298 64.78 8.67 -2.50
N VAL A 299 64.19 7.64 -1.90
CA VAL A 299 62.74 7.50 -1.77
C VAL A 299 62.14 8.59 -0.88
N ARG A 300 62.77 8.91 0.26
CA ARG A 300 62.31 9.98 1.17
C ARG A 300 62.34 11.36 0.51
N LYS A 301 63.43 11.71 -0.17
CA LYS A 301 63.51 13.00 -0.91
C LYS A 301 62.42 13.11 -1.98
N PHE A 302 62.13 12.03 -2.69
CA PHE A 302 61.08 12.03 -3.72
C PHE A 302 59.65 12.07 -3.13
N GLN A 303 59.44 11.49 -1.95
CA GLN A 303 58.19 11.64 -1.19
C GLN A 303 57.94 13.10 -0.78
N GLU A 304 58.99 13.83 -0.40
CA GLU A 304 58.91 15.24 0.02
C GLU A 304 58.68 16.19 -1.16
N GLU A 305 59.24 15.92 -2.35
CA GLU A 305 59.12 16.80 -3.54
C GLU A 305 57.80 16.64 -4.32
N SER A 306 57.08 15.52 -4.16
CA SER A 306 55.76 15.17 -4.73
C SER A 306 55.39 15.85 -6.08
N PRO A 307 55.82 15.31 -7.25
CA PRO A 307 55.47 15.90 -8.54
C PRO A 307 53.96 15.79 -8.82
N VAL A 308 53.34 16.92 -9.16
CA VAL A 308 51.89 17.04 -9.39
C VAL A 308 51.62 17.47 -10.84
N ILE A 309 50.65 16.83 -11.50
CA ILE A 309 50.16 17.22 -12.82
C ILE A 309 48.79 17.90 -12.67
N GLN A 310 48.58 18.98 -13.43
CA GLN A 310 47.27 19.64 -13.53
C GLN A 310 46.40 18.91 -14.55
N LYS A 311 45.30 18.30 -14.11
CA LYS A 311 44.32 17.68 -15.00
C LYS A 311 43.00 18.43 -14.91
N THR A 312 42.56 18.98 -16.04
CA THR A 312 41.24 19.61 -16.15
C THR A 312 40.16 18.56 -16.32
N ILE A 313 39.25 18.47 -15.35
CA ILE A 313 38.08 17.61 -15.39
C ILE A 313 36.86 18.48 -15.69
N TRP A 314 36.07 18.05 -16.67
CA TRP A 314 34.85 18.74 -17.08
C TRP A 314 33.66 18.19 -16.30
N ASN A 315 32.98 19.04 -15.54
CA ASN A 315 31.76 18.65 -14.83
C ASN A 315 30.64 18.36 -15.86
N PRO A 316 30.09 17.13 -15.91
CA PRO A 316 29.16 16.70 -16.97
C PRO A 316 27.83 17.48 -16.95
N LEU A 317 27.38 17.93 -15.78
CA LEU A 317 26.15 18.72 -15.64
C LEU A 317 26.34 20.13 -16.21
N TYR A 318 27.42 20.82 -15.85
CA TYR A 318 27.70 22.15 -16.39
C TYR A 318 28.07 22.11 -17.88
N ARG A 319 28.71 21.04 -18.36
CA ARG A 319 28.98 20.82 -19.78
C ARG A 319 27.70 20.61 -20.59
N SER A 320 26.75 19.83 -20.09
CA SER A 320 25.46 19.61 -20.74
C SER A 320 24.58 20.87 -20.70
N LEU A 321 24.59 21.62 -19.59
CA LEU A 321 23.95 22.94 -19.47
C LEU A 321 24.53 23.97 -20.44
N ALA A 322 25.85 24.01 -20.61
CA ALA A 322 26.49 24.84 -21.64
C ALA A 322 26.09 24.38 -23.06
N GLY A 323 26.07 23.07 -23.33
CA GLY A 323 25.58 22.55 -24.62
C GLY A 323 24.13 22.95 -24.90
N GLY A 324 23.25 22.82 -23.90
CA GLY A 324 21.85 23.21 -24.00
C GLY A 324 21.65 24.71 -24.21
N SER A 325 22.40 25.57 -23.50
CA SER A 325 22.31 27.02 -23.67
C SER A 325 22.85 27.49 -25.03
N ALA A 326 23.85 26.81 -25.59
CA ALA A 326 24.32 27.08 -26.95
C ALA A 326 23.23 26.76 -28.00
N VAL A 327 22.58 25.60 -27.88
CA VAL A 327 21.52 25.19 -28.82
C VAL A 327 20.31 26.13 -28.72
N LEU A 328 19.86 26.44 -27.51
CA LEU A 328 18.78 27.41 -27.28
C LEU A 328 19.16 28.83 -27.74
N GLY A 329 20.43 29.22 -27.58
CA GLY A 329 20.97 30.46 -28.12
C GLY A 329 20.84 30.53 -29.64
N VAL A 330 21.23 29.47 -30.36
CA VAL A 330 21.12 29.39 -31.82
C VAL A 330 19.66 29.41 -32.28
N PHE A 331 18.77 28.66 -31.62
CA PHE A 331 17.34 28.69 -31.94
C PHE A 331 16.71 30.06 -31.66
N SER A 332 17.08 30.72 -30.56
CA SER A 332 16.62 32.07 -30.27
C SER A 332 17.13 33.07 -31.32
N LEU A 333 18.39 32.97 -31.76
CA LEU A 333 18.97 33.83 -32.80
C LEU A 333 18.26 33.65 -34.14
N ILE A 334 18.00 32.40 -34.55
CA ILE A 334 17.22 32.09 -35.76
C ILE A 334 15.81 32.69 -35.64
N GLY A 335 15.13 32.49 -34.51
CA GLY A 335 13.82 33.07 -34.24
C GLY A 335 13.81 34.61 -34.28
N SER A 336 14.87 35.26 -33.77
CA SER A 336 15.03 36.71 -33.82
C SER A 336 15.19 37.23 -35.25
N ILE A 337 15.91 36.51 -36.12
CA ILE A 337 16.14 36.92 -37.52
C ILE A 337 14.86 36.81 -38.36
N PHE A 338 14.01 35.80 -38.11
CA PHE A 338 12.80 35.55 -38.93
C PHE A 338 11.52 36.22 -38.42
N SER A 339 11.50 36.78 -37.21
CA SER A 339 10.26 37.28 -36.59
C SER A 339 9.87 38.71 -36.95
N GLY A 340 10.75 39.50 -37.59
CA GLY A 340 10.44 40.89 -37.96
C GLY A 340 10.12 41.82 -36.77
N LEU A 341 10.43 41.38 -35.55
CA LEU A 341 10.15 42.06 -34.30
C LEU A 341 11.33 42.98 -33.89
N ASP A 342 11.02 44.00 -33.09
CA ASP A 342 11.97 45.05 -32.64
C ASP A 342 13.20 44.51 -31.88
N LEU A 343 14.21 45.38 -31.71
CA LEU A 343 15.53 45.09 -31.13
C LEU A 343 15.54 44.27 -29.82
N TRP A 344 14.45 44.33 -29.04
CA TRP A 344 14.28 43.58 -27.79
C TRP A 344 14.34 42.05 -27.96
N VAL A 345 14.08 41.51 -29.16
CA VAL A 345 14.14 40.05 -29.38
C VAL A 345 15.58 39.53 -29.42
N TYR A 346 16.58 40.40 -29.61
CA TYR A 346 18.01 40.04 -29.53
C TYR A 346 18.53 39.89 -28.09
N LEU A 347 17.75 40.26 -27.08
CA LEU A 347 18.10 40.11 -25.68
C LEU A 347 18.18 38.63 -25.26
N PHE A 348 17.34 37.77 -25.84
CA PHE A 348 17.35 36.33 -25.57
C PHE A 348 18.62 35.63 -26.08
N PRO A 349 19.07 35.82 -27.34
CA PRO A 349 20.36 35.31 -27.81
C PRO A 349 21.53 35.75 -26.94
N ILE A 350 21.56 37.03 -26.53
CA ILE A 350 22.63 37.58 -25.69
C ILE A 350 22.64 36.90 -24.31
N LEU A 351 21.47 36.68 -23.72
CA LEU A 351 21.34 36.04 -22.41
C LEU A 351 21.78 34.56 -22.46
N PHE A 352 21.38 33.82 -23.50
CA PHE A 352 21.83 32.43 -23.70
C PHE A 352 23.33 32.33 -23.99
N LEU A 353 23.90 33.29 -24.70
CA LEU A 353 25.35 33.37 -24.93
C LEU A 353 26.11 33.67 -23.63
N GLY A 354 25.58 34.56 -22.79
CA GLY A 354 26.11 34.79 -21.44
C GLY A 354 26.04 33.55 -20.56
N ALA A 355 24.92 32.83 -20.58
CA ALA A 355 24.75 31.57 -19.86
C ALA A 355 25.69 30.46 -20.36
N PHE A 356 25.92 30.37 -21.68
CA PHE A 356 26.91 29.47 -22.28
C PHE A 356 28.31 29.70 -21.70
N PHE A 357 28.81 30.92 -21.76
CA PHE A 357 30.14 31.22 -21.22
C PHE A 357 30.19 31.00 -19.71
N PHE A 358 29.17 31.41 -18.96
CA PHE A 358 29.11 31.20 -17.52
C PHE A 358 29.22 29.72 -17.13
N PHE A 359 28.43 28.84 -17.77
CA PHE A 359 28.49 27.41 -17.50
C PHE A 359 29.76 26.75 -18.02
N LEU A 360 30.33 27.21 -19.14
CA LEU A 360 31.58 26.69 -19.69
C LEU A 360 32.78 27.00 -18.77
N PHE A 361 32.82 28.19 -18.18
CA PHE A 361 33.82 28.55 -17.16
C PHE A 361 33.63 27.75 -15.87
N ARG A 362 32.39 27.56 -15.41
CA ARG A 362 32.11 26.74 -14.21
C ARG A 362 32.28 25.23 -14.41
N ALA A 363 32.22 24.74 -15.65
CA ALA A 363 32.39 23.33 -15.96
C ALA A 363 33.85 22.87 -15.81
N ARG A 364 34.81 23.80 -15.76
CA ARG A 364 36.24 23.49 -15.70
C ARG A 364 36.71 23.47 -14.25
N GLU A 365 36.91 22.27 -13.70
CA GLU A 365 37.61 22.09 -12.43
C GLU A 365 39.05 21.62 -12.68
N ILE A 366 40.03 22.33 -12.11
CA ILE A 366 41.44 21.94 -12.16
C ILE A 366 41.72 21.11 -10.92
N LYS A 367 41.94 19.80 -11.08
CA LYS A 367 42.40 18.94 -9.98
C LYS A 367 43.89 18.65 -10.14
N LEU A 368 44.57 18.69 -9.00
CA LEU A 368 45.97 18.36 -8.86
C LEU A 368 46.07 16.86 -8.56
N GLU A 369 46.49 16.07 -9.54
CA GLU A 369 46.71 14.61 -9.39
C GLU A 369 48.22 14.33 -9.28
N LYS A 370 48.60 13.34 -8.46
CA LYS A 370 50.00 12.89 -8.33
C LYS A 370 50.47 12.28 -9.66
N ASP A 371 51.69 12.59 -10.07
CA ASP A 371 52.29 12.04 -11.29
C ASP A 371 52.71 10.57 -11.10
N GLU A 372 51.77 9.64 -11.25
CA GLU A 372 52.01 8.20 -11.07
C GLU A 372 53.08 7.64 -12.02
N PHE A 373 53.29 8.26 -13.19
CA PHE A 373 54.26 7.78 -14.17
C PHE A 373 55.70 7.96 -13.67
N LYS A 374 56.03 9.14 -13.13
CA LYS A 374 57.35 9.40 -12.52
C LYS A 374 57.58 8.60 -11.24
N TRP A 375 56.51 8.34 -10.47
CA TRP A 375 56.55 7.45 -9.32
C TRP A 375 56.98 6.04 -9.70
N ASN A 376 56.37 5.48 -10.75
CA ASN A 376 56.71 4.15 -11.24
C ASN A 376 58.10 4.07 -11.86
N GLU A 377 58.59 5.16 -12.48
CA GLU A 377 59.94 5.23 -13.05
C GLU A 377 61.03 5.15 -11.98
N ILE A 378 60.86 5.84 -10.85
CA ILE A 378 61.84 5.79 -9.74
C ILE A 378 61.80 4.45 -9.03
N ILE A 379 60.61 3.90 -8.80
CA ILE A 379 60.48 2.55 -8.21
C ILE A 379 61.19 1.53 -9.10
N ARG A 380 61.03 1.64 -10.43
CA ARG A 380 61.72 0.76 -11.38
C ARG A 380 63.23 0.96 -11.37
N ARG A 381 63.72 2.21 -11.32
CA ARG A 381 65.15 2.51 -11.23
C ARG A 381 65.78 1.91 -9.97
N ILE A 382 65.17 2.12 -8.81
CA ILE A 382 65.66 1.59 -7.53
C ILE A 382 65.60 0.05 -7.54
N ALA A 383 64.53 -0.55 -8.05
CA ALA A 383 64.42 -2.00 -8.19
C ALA A 383 65.55 -2.57 -9.08
N THR A 384 65.86 -1.93 -10.21
CA THR A 384 66.95 -2.36 -11.09
C THR A 384 68.34 -2.12 -10.49
N GLU A 385 68.55 -1.01 -9.78
CA GLU A 385 69.81 -0.77 -9.06
C GLU A 385 69.99 -1.77 -7.91
N MET A 386 68.91 -2.16 -7.25
CA MET A 386 68.91 -3.16 -6.18
C MET A 386 69.30 -4.54 -6.71
N GLU A 387 68.67 -4.97 -7.81
CA GLU A 387 68.98 -6.25 -8.45
C GLU A 387 70.43 -6.30 -8.97
N THR A 388 70.94 -5.20 -9.53
CA THR A 388 72.31 -5.15 -10.07
C THR A 388 73.38 -5.07 -9.00
N LYS A 389 73.23 -4.22 -7.97
CA LYS A 389 74.24 -4.05 -6.91
C LYS A 389 74.28 -5.20 -5.90
N THR A 390 73.18 -5.92 -5.75
CA THR A 390 73.12 -7.10 -4.87
C THR A 390 73.22 -8.43 -5.61
N LEU A 391 73.59 -8.40 -6.91
CA LEU A 391 73.72 -9.60 -7.76
C LEU A 391 72.45 -10.48 -7.76
N GLY A 392 71.28 -9.86 -7.65
CA GLY A 392 69.96 -10.51 -7.66
C GLY A 392 69.51 -11.13 -6.34
N GLU A 393 70.30 -11.02 -5.25
CA GLU A 393 69.91 -11.54 -3.93
C GLU A 393 68.74 -10.74 -3.34
N TRP A 394 68.68 -9.44 -3.62
CA TRP A 394 67.61 -8.57 -3.14
C TRP A 394 66.87 -7.94 -4.31
N LYS A 395 65.56 -8.19 -4.38
CA LYS A 395 64.64 -7.56 -5.33
C LYS A 395 63.25 -7.41 -4.74
N PRO A 396 62.53 -6.32 -5.05
CA PRO A 396 61.12 -6.22 -4.71
C PRO A 396 60.29 -7.20 -5.54
N GLU A 397 59.28 -7.81 -4.92
CA GLU A 397 58.37 -8.80 -5.55
C GLU A 397 57.45 -8.15 -6.58
N SER A 398 57.13 -6.88 -6.43
CA SER A 398 56.41 -6.09 -7.42
C SER A 398 56.99 -4.68 -7.53
N LEU A 399 56.77 -4.03 -8.68
CA LEU A 399 57.19 -2.64 -8.94
C LEU A 399 56.23 -1.65 -8.25
N THR A 400 56.02 -1.82 -6.95
CA THR A 400 55.15 -0.98 -6.13
C THR A 400 55.93 -0.43 -4.94
N MET A 401 55.50 0.74 -4.45
CA MET A 401 56.14 1.40 -3.31
C MET A 401 56.09 0.54 -2.04
N GLU A 402 54.98 -0.16 -1.82
CA GLU A 402 54.78 -1.05 -0.67
C GLU A 402 55.70 -2.27 -0.73
N SER A 403 55.90 -2.83 -1.92
CA SER A 403 56.86 -3.94 -2.08
C SER A 403 58.30 -3.50 -1.83
N LEU A 404 58.65 -2.26 -2.17
CA LEU A 404 59.98 -1.71 -2.00
C LEU A 404 60.27 -1.38 -0.52
N THR A 405 59.29 -0.82 0.20
CA THR A 405 59.40 -0.62 1.65
C THR A 405 59.43 -1.93 2.41
N PHE A 406 58.68 -2.94 1.96
CA PHE A 406 58.73 -4.29 2.55
C PHE A 406 60.10 -4.93 2.38
N THR A 407 60.74 -4.78 1.22
CA THR A 407 62.13 -5.27 1.03
C THR A 407 63.14 -4.57 1.94
N PHE A 408 62.97 -3.26 2.19
CA PHE A 408 63.82 -2.55 3.16
C PHE A 408 63.64 -3.07 4.58
N GLN A 409 62.41 -3.31 5.01
CA GLN A 409 62.12 -3.88 6.34
C GLN A 409 62.62 -5.32 6.47
N ARG A 410 62.50 -6.12 5.40
CA ARG A 410 63.03 -7.49 5.38
C ARG A 410 64.55 -7.50 5.54
N PHE A 411 65.25 -6.62 4.83
CA PHE A 411 66.70 -6.47 4.96
C PHE A 411 67.10 -6.04 6.37
N GLU A 412 66.45 -5.02 6.95
CA GLU A 412 66.72 -4.59 8.33
C GLU A 412 66.52 -5.71 9.36
N ARG A 413 65.47 -6.52 9.19
CA ARG A 413 65.20 -7.68 10.06
C ARG A 413 66.27 -8.77 9.91
N GLU A 414 66.67 -9.09 8.69
CA GLU A 414 67.72 -10.10 8.47
C GLU A 414 69.09 -9.62 8.98
N TYR A 415 69.41 -8.34 8.79
CA TYR A 415 70.62 -7.71 9.30
C TYR A 415 70.68 -7.69 10.84
N THR A 416 69.60 -7.25 11.50
CA THR A 416 69.52 -7.22 12.97
C THR A 416 69.52 -8.62 13.57
N LYS A 417 68.81 -9.58 12.95
CA LYS A 417 68.81 -10.98 13.37
C LYS A 417 70.22 -11.59 13.31
N GLN A 418 70.94 -11.40 12.21
CA GLN A 418 72.30 -11.91 12.06
C GLN A 418 73.27 -11.28 13.06
N LYS A 419 73.13 -9.98 13.36
CA LYS A 419 73.98 -9.30 14.35
C LYS A 419 73.77 -9.86 15.77
N LEU A 420 72.51 -10.07 16.17
CA LEU A 420 72.17 -10.68 17.47
C LEU A 420 72.59 -12.15 17.56
N GLU A 421 72.48 -12.92 16.47
CA GLU A 421 72.97 -14.30 16.41
C GLU A 421 74.48 -14.37 16.61
N LEU A 422 75.25 -13.42 16.05
CA LEU A 422 76.70 -13.35 16.17
C LEU A 422 77.15 -12.95 17.58
N GLU A 423 76.46 -11.99 18.21
CA GLU A 423 76.69 -11.60 19.61
C GLU A 423 76.35 -12.74 20.58
N GLY A 424 75.23 -13.44 20.36
CA GLY A 424 74.83 -14.61 21.15
C GLY A 424 75.76 -15.81 20.97
N GLN A 425 76.32 -16.01 19.77
CA GLN A 425 77.35 -17.03 19.54
C GLN A 425 78.64 -16.69 20.31
N ASN A 426 79.08 -15.42 20.28
CA ASN A 426 80.29 -14.98 20.98
C ASN A 426 80.23 -15.18 22.50
N SER A 427 79.10 -14.88 23.13
CA SER A 427 78.93 -15.14 24.57
C SER A 427 78.90 -16.63 24.89
N ASN A 428 78.29 -17.45 24.03
CA ASN A 428 78.31 -18.90 24.18
C ASN A 428 79.73 -19.50 24.06
N PHE A 429 80.60 -19.00 23.18
CA PHE A 429 82.00 -19.45 23.13
C PHE A 429 82.76 -19.13 24.40
N SER A 430 82.67 -17.89 24.88
CA SER A 430 83.35 -17.48 26.11
C SER A 430 82.95 -18.37 27.29
N ASN A 431 81.67 -18.72 27.38
CA ASN A 431 81.16 -19.61 28.43
C ASN A 431 81.69 -21.03 28.28
N LEU A 432 81.72 -21.58 27.05
CA LEU A 432 82.25 -22.93 26.78
C LEU A 432 83.75 -23.04 27.08
N GLU A 433 84.55 -22.03 26.72
CA GLU A 433 85.99 -21.99 27.01
C GLU A 433 86.27 -21.92 28.51
N GLU A 434 85.56 -21.06 29.24
CA GLU A 434 85.68 -21.00 30.70
C GLU A 434 85.29 -22.31 31.40
N GLU A 435 84.26 -23.00 30.89
CA GLU A 435 83.77 -24.25 31.46
C GLU A 435 84.74 -25.41 31.21
N ILE A 436 85.36 -25.48 30.03
CA ILE A 436 86.42 -26.47 29.72
C ILE A 436 87.62 -26.28 30.66
N VAL A 437 88.09 -25.03 30.84
CA VAL A 437 89.23 -24.73 31.73
C VAL A 437 88.93 -25.11 33.18
N LYS A 438 87.72 -24.81 33.67
CA LYS A 438 87.29 -25.20 35.03
C LYS A 438 87.32 -26.72 35.20
N LEU A 439 86.73 -27.48 34.27
CA LEU A 439 86.70 -28.95 34.33
C LEU A 439 88.08 -29.59 34.29
N GLN A 440 89.02 -29.05 33.51
CA GLN A 440 90.40 -29.56 33.47
C GLN A 440 91.16 -29.36 34.80
N THR A 441 90.87 -28.28 35.53
CA THR A 441 91.46 -28.05 36.86
C THR A 441 90.85 -28.95 37.95
N GLU A 442 89.58 -29.28 37.84
CA GLU A 442 88.90 -30.22 38.73
C GLU A 442 89.43 -31.65 38.55
N GLU A 443 89.70 -32.07 37.31
CA GLU A 443 90.23 -33.41 37.02
C GLU A 443 91.60 -33.66 37.65
N LYS A 444 92.48 -32.64 37.71
CA LYS A 444 93.79 -32.75 38.37
C LYS A 444 93.65 -32.98 39.88
N LYS A 445 92.71 -32.29 40.54
CA LYS A 445 92.44 -32.44 41.98
C LYS A 445 91.86 -33.81 42.32
N ILE A 446 91.02 -34.36 41.45
CA ILE A 446 90.43 -35.70 41.65
C ILE A 446 91.49 -36.81 41.64
N ASN A 447 92.56 -36.68 40.84
CA ASN A 447 93.61 -37.70 40.76
C ASN A 447 94.48 -37.79 42.02
N GLU A 448 94.72 -36.68 42.72
CA GLU A 448 95.49 -36.68 43.96
C GLU A 448 94.72 -37.36 45.10
N ILE A 449 93.39 -37.16 45.17
CA ILE A 449 92.51 -37.73 46.20
C ILE A 449 92.33 -39.25 46.03
N LEU A 450 92.30 -39.76 44.79
CA LEU A 450 92.16 -41.19 44.50
C LEU A 450 93.31 -42.03 45.09
N LEU A 451 94.55 -41.54 44.96
CA LEU A 451 95.76 -42.24 45.43
C LEU A 451 95.85 -42.36 46.97
N GLU A 452 95.22 -41.45 47.72
CA GLU A 452 95.15 -41.53 49.18
C GLU A 452 94.11 -42.55 49.64
N LYS A 453 92.94 -42.62 48.97
CA LYS A 453 91.82 -43.50 49.36
C LYS A 453 92.09 -44.98 49.09
N GLU A 454 92.81 -45.31 48.02
CA GLU A 454 93.23 -46.69 47.71
C GLU A 454 94.11 -47.31 48.82
N LYS A 455 94.91 -46.49 49.52
CA LYS A 455 95.75 -46.95 50.64
C LYS A 455 94.95 -47.25 51.92
N GLU A 456 93.85 -46.53 52.14
CA GLU A 456 92.98 -46.72 53.32
C GLU A 456 92.14 -48.00 53.21
N LEU A 457 91.68 -48.35 52.01
CA LEU A 457 90.86 -49.54 51.73
C LEU A 457 91.61 -50.85 51.98
N ALA A 458 92.90 -50.89 51.66
CA ALA A 458 93.76 -52.05 51.87
C ALA A 458 94.02 -52.39 53.36
N ASN A 459 93.79 -51.45 54.28
CA ASN A 459 93.91 -51.69 55.73
C ASN A 459 92.63 -52.32 56.32
N ILE A 460 91.45 -51.96 55.80
CA ILE A 460 90.15 -52.46 56.29
C ILE A 460 89.95 -53.95 56.01
N TRP A 461 90.44 -54.43 54.86
CA TRP A 461 90.38 -55.86 54.51
C TRP A 461 91.15 -56.75 55.49
N ARG A 462 92.23 -56.22 56.09
CA ARG A 462 93.06 -56.97 57.05
C ARG A 462 92.39 -57.16 58.41
N GLU A 463 91.55 -56.23 58.83
CA GLU A 463 90.88 -56.27 60.14
C GLU A 463 89.55 -57.06 60.12
N ALA A 464 88.90 -57.19 58.96
CA ALA A 464 87.58 -57.83 58.83
C ALA A 464 87.62 -59.37 58.69
N GLY A 465 88.82 -59.97 58.58
CA GLY A 465 89.01 -61.43 58.49
C GLY A 465 88.55 -62.07 57.17
N VAL A 466 88.30 -61.30 56.11
CA VAL A 466 87.83 -61.75 54.80
C VAL A 466 88.88 -61.44 53.72
N GLN A 467 89.06 -62.30 52.73
CA GLN A 467 90.10 -62.15 51.70
C GLN A 467 89.63 -61.43 50.42
N SER A 468 88.34 -61.16 50.23
CA SER A 468 87.81 -60.45 49.06
C SER A 468 86.49 -59.70 49.30
N LEU A 469 86.21 -58.68 48.48
CA LEU A 469 84.99 -57.87 48.52
C LEU A 469 83.72 -58.70 48.22
N SER A 470 83.83 -59.79 47.45
CA SER A 470 82.67 -60.56 46.96
C SER A 470 81.97 -61.34 48.06
N GLU A 471 82.71 -61.98 48.98
CA GLU A 471 82.13 -62.77 50.07
C GLU A 471 81.43 -61.89 51.13
N LEU A 472 81.92 -60.66 51.34
CA LEU A 472 81.29 -59.68 52.23
C LEU A 472 80.04 -59.06 51.57
N SER A 473 80.01 -58.98 50.24
CA SER A 473 78.90 -58.43 49.46
C SER A 473 77.69 -59.37 49.38
N GLU A 474 77.88 -60.68 49.27
CA GLU A 474 76.76 -61.65 49.10
C GLU A 474 75.86 -61.73 50.33
N LEU A 475 76.44 -61.74 51.54
CA LEU A 475 75.70 -61.71 52.79
C LEU A 475 74.89 -60.41 52.97
N TYR A 476 75.41 -59.27 52.49
CA TYR A 476 74.71 -57.99 52.54
C TYR A 476 73.64 -57.82 51.44
N VAL A 477 73.85 -58.38 50.25
CA VAL A 477 72.89 -58.29 49.13
C VAL A 477 71.57 -58.99 49.46
N GLN A 478 71.61 -60.15 50.13
CA GLN A 478 70.39 -60.84 50.54
C GLN A 478 69.55 -60.05 51.55
N ILE A 479 70.21 -59.33 52.47
CA ILE A 479 69.55 -58.45 53.44
C ILE A 479 69.00 -57.18 52.74
N ARG A 480 69.73 -56.62 51.76
CA ARG A 480 69.36 -55.39 51.02
C ARG A 480 68.15 -55.59 50.08
N VAL A 481 68.09 -56.73 49.36
CA VAL A 481 66.96 -57.05 48.46
C VAL A 481 65.63 -57.17 49.22
N LYS A 482 65.66 -57.67 50.45
CA LYS A 482 64.46 -57.71 51.31
C LYS A 482 64.05 -56.31 51.78
N GLN A 483 65.00 -55.43 52.13
CA GLN A 483 64.71 -54.03 52.50
C GLN A 483 64.22 -53.17 51.33
N GLU A 484 64.75 -53.35 50.11
CA GLU A 484 64.31 -52.59 48.92
C GLU A 484 62.87 -52.95 48.50
N LYS A 485 62.47 -54.22 48.61
CA LYS A 485 61.06 -54.63 48.42
C LYS A 485 60.14 -54.00 49.47
N LEU A 486 60.60 -53.89 50.71
CA LEU A 486 59.85 -53.25 51.79
C LEU A 486 59.71 -51.74 51.53
N GLN A 487 60.78 -51.05 51.09
CA GLN A 487 60.80 -49.62 50.74
C GLN A 487 59.95 -49.27 49.51
N THR A 488 60.00 -50.09 48.45
CA THR A 488 59.17 -49.89 47.26
C THR A 488 57.69 -50.06 47.59
N LEU A 489 57.33 -51.04 48.42
CA LEU A 489 55.96 -51.18 48.94
C LEU A 489 55.56 -50.01 49.85
N THR A 490 56.46 -49.49 50.70
CA THR A 490 56.14 -48.32 51.55
C THR A 490 55.94 -47.05 50.73
N THR A 491 56.75 -46.82 49.70
CA THR A 491 56.60 -45.65 48.82
C THR A 491 55.34 -45.72 47.95
N SER A 492 54.98 -46.90 47.42
CA SER A 492 53.69 -47.06 46.72
C SER A 492 52.49 -46.89 47.66
N LEU A 493 52.54 -47.45 48.87
CA LEU A 493 51.45 -47.38 49.83
C LEU A 493 51.30 -45.98 50.45
N THR A 494 52.39 -45.21 50.60
CA THR A 494 52.32 -43.80 51.05
C THR A 494 51.81 -42.84 49.96
N LEU A 495 52.10 -43.12 48.67
CA LEU A 495 51.47 -42.41 47.57
C LEU A 495 49.97 -42.69 47.49
N GLU A 496 49.57 -43.95 47.66
CA GLU A 496 48.15 -44.31 47.78
C GLU A 496 47.55 -43.71 49.07
N SER A 497 48.25 -43.68 50.20
CA SER A 497 47.73 -43.04 51.43
C SER A 497 47.44 -41.56 51.26
N LYS A 498 48.23 -40.86 50.44
CA LYS A 498 47.94 -39.46 50.05
C LYS A 498 46.70 -39.35 49.18
N LYS A 499 46.49 -40.24 48.20
CA LYS A 499 45.27 -40.26 47.36
C LYS A 499 44.00 -40.52 48.17
N TRP A 500 44.10 -41.34 49.22
CA TRP A 500 43.00 -41.67 50.12
C TRP A 500 42.91 -40.75 51.36
N GLY A 501 43.80 -39.74 51.46
CA GLY A 501 43.75 -38.70 52.50
C GLY A 501 44.01 -39.21 53.93
N THR A 502 44.95 -40.14 54.12
CA THR A 502 45.35 -40.68 55.43
C THR A 502 46.84 -40.46 55.69
N GLY A 503 47.18 -40.07 56.93
CA GLY A 503 48.55 -39.76 57.33
C GLY A 503 49.38 -40.98 57.71
N ASP A 504 48.73 -42.10 58.04
CA ASP A 504 49.40 -43.31 58.53
C ASP A 504 48.91 -44.59 57.81
N LEU A 505 49.80 -45.57 57.62
CA LEU A 505 49.52 -46.81 56.88
C LEU A 505 48.49 -47.71 57.60
N ARG A 506 48.41 -47.59 58.94
CA ARG A 506 47.40 -48.29 59.74
C ARG A 506 46.00 -47.66 59.60
N GLU A 507 45.92 -46.34 59.45
CA GLU A 507 44.66 -45.64 59.16
C GLU A 507 44.15 -45.95 57.75
N LEU A 508 45.06 -46.05 56.77
CA LEU A 508 44.77 -46.50 55.40
C LEU A 508 44.09 -47.88 55.41
N LYS A 509 44.62 -48.83 56.20
CA LYS A 509 44.07 -50.19 56.34
C LYS A 509 42.65 -50.18 56.93
N LEU A 510 42.40 -49.35 57.96
CA LEU A 510 41.07 -49.21 58.56
C LEU A 510 40.06 -48.61 57.59
N LYS A 511 40.40 -47.49 56.93
CA LYS A 511 39.52 -46.85 55.95
C LYS A 511 39.25 -47.74 54.73
N LEU A 512 40.26 -48.43 54.22
CA LEU A 512 40.08 -49.37 53.11
C LEU A 512 39.26 -50.59 53.52
N LYS A 513 39.46 -51.12 54.74
CA LYS A 513 38.66 -52.23 55.27
C LYS A 513 37.19 -51.84 55.50
N GLU A 514 36.94 -50.63 55.99
CA GLU A 514 35.57 -50.08 56.12
C GLU A 514 34.93 -49.85 54.75
N LYS A 515 35.64 -49.22 53.80
CA LYS A 515 35.17 -49.02 52.42
C LYS A 515 34.90 -50.33 51.69
N VAL A 516 35.80 -51.32 51.77
CA VAL A 516 35.61 -52.64 51.18
C VAL A 516 34.41 -53.33 51.85
N GLY A 517 34.30 -53.28 53.18
CA GLY A 517 33.15 -53.82 53.90
C GLY A 517 31.82 -53.14 53.57
N ASP A 518 31.81 -51.83 53.33
CA ASP A 518 30.61 -51.09 52.94
C ASP A 518 30.19 -51.35 51.49
N LEU A 519 31.15 -51.55 50.58
CA LEU A 519 30.87 -51.93 49.19
C LEU A 519 30.46 -53.41 49.08
N GLU A 520 30.99 -54.28 49.93
CA GLU A 520 30.56 -55.69 50.07
C GLU A 520 29.13 -55.80 50.61
N LYS A 521 28.76 -55.00 51.62
CA LYS A 521 27.36 -54.92 52.11
C LYS A 521 26.38 -54.45 51.05
N LYS A 522 26.83 -53.64 50.08
CA LYS A 522 26.04 -53.21 48.92
C LYS A 522 25.95 -54.27 47.82
N GLY A 523 26.66 -55.39 47.93
CA GLY A 523 26.59 -56.51 46.98
C GLY A 523 27.33 -56.30 45.65
N ILE A 524 28.30 -55.37 45.60
CA ILE A 524 29.02 -54.98 44.38
C ILE A 524 30.15 -55.99 44.08
N SER A 525 30.31 -56.37 42.81
CA SER A 525 31.30 -57.36 42.37
C SER A 525 32.75 -56.89 42.55
N LYS A 526 33.65 -57.82 42.94
CA LYS A 526 35.09 -57.57 43.11
C LYS A 526 35.88 -57.55 41.79
N ASN A 527 35.34 -58.17 40.75
CA ASN A 527 36.05 -58.40 39.50
C ASN A 527 35.68 -57.33 38.48
N PHE A 528 36.59 -56.37 38.25
CA PHE A 528 36.47 -55.38 37.18
C PHE A 528 37.46 -55.72 36.05
N SER A 529 36.93 -56.22 34.94
CA SER A 529 37.69 -56.73 33.79
C SER A 529 38.04 -55.63 32.77
N SER A 530 38.92 -55.93 31.82
CA SER A 530 39.18 -55.07 30.66
C SER A 530 37.94 -54.92 29.76
N GLU A 531 37.06 -55.94 29.74
CA GLU A 531 35.75 -55.88 29.06
C GLU A 531 34.82 -54.86 29.73
N ASP A 532 34.82 -54.76 31.06
CA ASP A 532 34.01 -53.81 31.82
C ASP A 532 34.45 -52.34 31.60
N ARG A 533 35.75 -52.13 31.33
CA ARG A 533 36.25 -50.81 30.90
C ARG A 533 35.73 -50.42 29.53
N ALA A 534 35.68 -51.37 28.60
CA ALA A 534 35.16 -51.13 27.25
C ALA A 534 33.63 -50.91 27.26
N THR A 535 32.88 -51.63 28.09
CA THR A 535 31.43 -51.41 28.26
C THR A 535 31.14 -50.06 28.93
N LYS A 536 31.90 -49.67 29.96
CA LYS A 536 31.81 -48.33 30.58
C LYS A 536 32.04 -47.21 29.56
N GLN A 537 33.08 -47.30 28.74
CA GLN A 537 33.36 -46.29 27.71
C GLN A 537 32.26 -46.24 26.63
N ARG A 538 31.69 -47.40 26.26
CA ARG A 538 30.52 -47.46 25.37
C ARG A 538 29.28 -46.83 26.01
N LEU A 539 29.06 -47.03 27.31
CA LEU A 539 27.96 -46.41 28.06
C LEU A 539 28.14 -44.89 28.16
N GLU A 540 29.36 -44.39 28.41
CA GLU A 540 29.70 -42.96 28.41
C GLU A 540 29.40 -42.32 27.05
N ASN A 541 29.82 -42.96 25.95
CA ASN A 541 29.54 -42.48 24.60
C ASN A 541 28.03 -42.50 24.28
N LYS A 542 27.30 -43.56 24.68
CA LYS A 542 25.85 -43.63 24.50
C LYS A 542 25.12 -42.55 25.29
N LEU A 543 25.54 -42.28 26.53
CA LEU A 543 25.00 -41.19 27.35
C LEU A 543 25.26 -39.82 26.74
N GLN A 544 26.43 -39.60 26.14
CA GLN A 544 26.73 -38.36 25.44
C GLN A 544 25.80 -38.16 24.24
N VAL A 545 25.65 -39.18 23.39
CA VAL A 545 24.73 -39.15 22.23
C VAL A 545 23.28 -38.93 22.65
N LEU A 546 22.81 -39.60 23.72
CA LEU A 546 21.48 -39.39 24.27
C LEU A 546 21.31 -37.98 24.83
N SER A 547 22.32 -37.42 25.50
CA SER A 547 22.26 -36.06 26.04
C SER A 547 22.16 -35.00 24.93
N ASP A 548 22.86 -35.20 23.81
CA ASP A 548 22.78 -34.32 22.66
C ASP A 548 21.43 -34.45 21.95
N ARG A 549 20.89 -35.68 21.84
CA ARG A 549 19.53 -35.92 21.34
C ARG A 549 18.45 -35.26 22.21
N ILE A 550 18.58 -35.32 23.54
CA ILE A 550 17.66 -34.65 24.47
C ILE A 550 17.70 -33.13 24.24
N ARG A 551 18.89 -32.53 24.17
CA ARG A 551 19.04 -31.09 23.88
C ARG A 551 18.40 -30.70 22.55
N ASP A 552 18.56 -31.51 21.52
CA ASP A 552 17.96 -31.26 20.21
C ASP A 552 16.43 -31.39 20.24
N LEU A 553 15.90 -32.37 20.97
CA LEU A 553 14.45 -32.51 21.20
C LEU A 553 13.88 -31.33 22.00
N GLU A 554 14.55 -30.89 23.07
CA GLU A 554 14.17 -29.70 23.85
C GLU A 554 14.14 -28.44 22.97
N ARG A 555 15.17 -28.23 22.15
CA ARG A 555 15.22 -27.11 21.19
C ARG A 555 14.03 -27.15 20.22
N LYS A 556 13.78 -28.31 19.60
CA LYS A 556 12.65 -28.48 18.66
C LYS A 556 11.30 -28.23 19.33
N ILE A 557 11.12 -28.69 20.57
CA ILE A 557 9.90 -28.44 21.35
C ILE A 557 9.74 -26.94 21.63
N VAL A 558 10.78 -26.25 22.08
CA VAL A 558 10.74 -24.80 22.35
C VAL A 558 10.47 -24.00 21.07
N GLU A 559 11.07 -24.39 19.94
CA GLU A 559 10.80 -23.77 18.64
C GLU A 559 9.35 -23.99 18.20
N LEU A 560 8.81 -25.20 18.36
CA LEU A 560 7.41 -25.50 18.05
C LEU A 560 6.44 -24.78 18.99
N GLU A 561 6.73 -24.69 20.28
CA GLU A 561 5.93 -23.93 21.25
C GLU A 561 5.89 -22.45 20.88
N LYS A 562 7.04 -21.86 20.54
CA LYS A 562 7.09 -20.49 20.01
C LYS A 562 6.26 -20.33 18.74
N LYS A 563 6.35 -21.27 17.79
CA LYS A 563 5.55 -21.23 16.54
C LYS A 563 4.06 -21.36 16.80
N LEU A 564 3.65 -22.21 17.74
CA LEU A 564 2.25 -22.38 18.14
C LEU A 564 1.71 -21.12 18.82
N ASP A 565 2.43 -20.57 19.80
CA ASP A 565 2.00 -19.39 20.54
C ASP A 565 1.96 -18.15 19.65
N THR A 566 3.01 -17.92 18.85
CA THR A 566 3.05 -16.79 17.91
C THR A 566 2.06 -16.97 16.77
N GLY A 567 1.95 -18.17 16.21
CA GLY A 567 1.01 -18.48 15.14
C GLY A 567 -0.44 -18.30 15.58
N LYS A 568 -0.80 -18.85 16.74
CA LYS A 568 -2.13 -18.68 17.34
C LYS A 568 -2.45 -17.22 17.63
N ALA A 569 -1.54 -16.49 18.28
CA ALA A 569 -1.73 -15.08 18.61
C ALA A 569 -1.88 -14.21 17.36
N VAL A 570 -1.04 -14.43 16.35
CA VAL A 570 -1.12 -13.68 15.08
C VAL A 570 -2.43 -13.98 14.36
N LEU A 571 -2.81 -15.25 14.22
CA LEU A 571 -4.05 -15.64 13.53
C LEU A 571 -5.30 -15.13 14.28
N GLU A 572 -5.37 -15.25 15.61
CA GLU A 572 -6.46 -14.69 16.41
C GLU A 572 -6.54 -13.16 16.31
N SER A 573 -5.38 -12.48 16.32
CA SER A 573 -5.31 -11.02 16.19
C SER A 573 -5.77 -10.52 14.82
N GLN A 574 -5.57 -11.31 13.76
CA GLN A 574 -5.97 -10.98 12.39
C GLN A 574 -7.42 -11.39 12.11
N MET A 575 -7.90 -12.47 12.73
CA MET A 575 -9.23 -13.02 12.50
C MET A 575 -10.34 -12.06 12.92
N VAL A 576 -10.24 -11.45 14.12
CA VAL A 576 -11.30 -10.57 14.63
C VAL A 576 -11.49 -9.32 13.76
N PRO A 577 -10.42 -8.58 13.35
CA PRO A 577 -10.54 -7.50 12.39
C PRO A 577 -11.06 -7.95 11.03
N ALA A 578 -10.53 -9.06 10.48
CA ALA A 578 -10.95 -9.56 9.16
C ALA A 578 -12.43 -9.96 9.13
N GLN A 579 -12.93 -10.56 10.21
CA GLN A 579 -14.34 -10.91 10.35
C GLN A 579 -15.23 -9.66 10.43
N LYS A 580 -14.82 -8.63 11.19
CA LYS A 580 -15.54 -7.35 11.23
C LYS A 580 -15.56 -6.68 9.86
N GLU A 581 -14.43 -6.68 9.16
CA GLU A 581 -14.32 -6.10 7.81
C GLU A 581 -15.21 -6.84 6.81
N TRP A 582 -15.25 -8.18 6.88
CA TRP A 582 -16.14 -9.01 6.08
C TRP A 582 -17.62 -8.75 6.37
N GLU A 583 -18.02 -8.62 7.64
CA GLU A 583 -19.41 -8.28 7.99
C GLU A 583 -19.80 -6.89 7.50
N LEU A 584 -18.90 -5.91 7.61
CA LEU A 584 -19.11 -4.55 7.13
C LEU A 584 -19.21 -4.50 5.60
N SER A 585 -18.30 -5.18 4.89
CA SER A 585 -18.31 -5.26 3.44
C SER A 585 -19.56 -5.96 2.91
N LYS A 586 -19.99 -7.04 3.58
CA LYS A 586 -21.24 -7.75 3.28
C LYS A 586 -22.47 -6.86 3.45
N ARG A 587 -22.61 -6.20 4.60
CA ARG A 587 -23.74 -5.27 4.83
C ARG A 587 -23.76 -4.13 3.82
N ASN A 588 -22.58 -3.59 3.48
CA ASN A 588 -22.47 -2.55 2.47
C ASN A 588 -22.89 -3.05 1.08
N LEU A 589 -22.47 -4.26 0.68
CA LEU A 589 -22.92 -4.90 -0.55
C LEU A 589 -24.45 -5.05 -0.59
N GLU A 590 -25.04 -5.61 0.46
CA GLU A 590 -26.50 -5.77 0.57
C GLU A 590 -27.26 -4.44 0.46
N LEU A 591 -26.74 -3.36 1.08
CA LEU A 591 -27.31 -2.02 0.97
C LEU A 591 -27.24 -1.46 -0.45
N LYS A 592 -26.11 -1.65 -1.14
CA LYS A 592 -25.94 -1.19 -2.53
C LYS A 592 -26.76 -2.02 -3.52
N GLU A 593 -26.92 -3.31 -3.29
CA GLU A 593 -27.83 -4.18 -4.06
C GLU A 593 -29.29 -3.76 -3.89
N LYS A 594 -29.73 -3.49 -2.65
CA LYS A 594 -31.07 -2.95 -2.38
C LYS A 594 -31.29 -1.63 -3.10
N TRP A 595 -30.34 -0.70 -2.99
CA TRP A 595 -30.42 0.59 -3.68
C TRP A 595 -30.53 0.46 -5.20
N LYS A 596 -29.71 -0.41 -5.82
CA LYS A 596 -29.81 -0.71 -7.26
C LYS A 596 -31.18 -1.27 -7.61
N ASN A 597 -31.72 -2.18 -6.79
CA ASN A 597 -33.01 -2.82 -7.04
C ASN A 597 -34.17 -1.84 -6.89
N ASP A 598 -34.11 -0.92 -5.92
CA ASP A 598 -35.09 0.15 -5.75
C ASP A 598 -35.08 1.11 -6.94
N LEU A 599 -33.88 1.48 -7.44
CA LEU A 599 -33.77 2.25 -8.68
C LEU A 599 -34.38 1.52 -9.88
N ASP A 600 -34.10 0.22 -10.03
CA ASP A 600 -34.64 -0.58 -11.13
C ASP A 600 -36.18 -0.67 -11.09
N ARG A 601 -36.76 -0.82 -9.89
CA ARG A 601 -38.22 -0.75 -9.67
C ARG A 601 -38.80 0.62 -10.01
N ASN A 602 -38.09 1.70 -9.72
CA ASN A 602 -38.50 3.04 -10.10
C ASN A 602 -38.49 3.20 -11.63
N PHE A 603 -37.48 2.66 -12.32
CA PHE A 603 -37.46 2.65 -13.78
C PHE A 603 -38.63 1.84 -14.37
N GLN A 604 -38.94 0.66 -13.82
CA GLN A 604 -40.10 -0.12 -14.23
C GLN A 604 -41.42 0.63 -14.00
N SER A 605 -41.55 1.32 -12.86
CA SER A 605 -42.71 2.16 -12.58
C SER A 605 -42.86 3.32 -13.58
N LEU A 606 -41.74 3.91 -14.01
CA LEU A 606 -41.72 4.95 -15.03
C LEU A 606 -42.11 4.40 -16.42
N GLU A 607 -41.70 3.19 -16.78
CA GLU A 607 -42.13 2.53 -18.02
C GLU A 607 -43.65 2.33 -18.03
N VAL A 608 -44.22 1.82 -16.93
CA VAL A 608 -45.68 1.68 -16.78
C VAL A 608 -46.38 3.04 -16.85
N LEU A 609 -45.82 4.08 -16.23
CA LEU A 609 -46.36 5.44 -16.35
C LEU A 609 -46.36 5.95 -17.80
N SER A 610 -45.31 5.63 -18.57
CA SER A 610 -45.23 5.97 -19.99
C SER A 610 -46.35 5.30 -20.77
N GLU A 611 -46.60 4.01 -20.53
CA GLU A 611 -47.70 3.25 -21.17
C GLU A 611 -49.06 3.89 -20.86
N ILE A 612 -49.32 4.22 -19.59
CA ILE A 612 -50.57 4.89 -19.17
C ILE A 612 -50.71 6.26 -19.86
N PHE A 613 -49.63 7.04 -19.99
CA PHE A 613 -49.69 8.32 -20.71
C PHE A 613 -49.90 8.15 -22.21
N SER A 614 -49.39 7.08 -22.82
CA SER A 614 -49.68 6.74 -24.22
C SER A 614 -51.14 6.37 -24.42
N GLU A 615 -51.74 5.58 -23.53
CA GLU A 615 -53.18 5.30 -23.57
C GLU A 615 -54.02 6.59 -23.44
N MET A 616 -53.62 7.50 -22.54
CA MET A 616 -54.24 8.82 -22.44
C MET A 616 -54.07 9.67 -23.71
N GLN A 617 -52.94 9.55 -24.40
CA GLN A 617 -52.70 10.25 -25.66
C GLN A 617 -53.67 9.77 -26.74
N ASP A 618 -53.88 8.47 -26.87
CA ASP A 618 -54.81 7.89 -27.82
C ASP A 618 -56.25 8.41 -27.56
N GLU A 619 -56.71 8.37 -26.31
CA GLU A 619 -58.03 8.91 -25.93
C GLU A 619 -58.15 10.42 -26.22
N SER A 620 -57.07 11.17 -25.99
CA SER A 620 -56.98 12.60 -26.31
C SER A 620 -57.10 12.84 -27.82
N THR A 621 -56.44 12.03 -28.66
CA THR A 621 -56.56 12.15 -30.12
C THR A 621 -57.97 11.83 -30.61
N ASP A 622 -58.66 10.88 -29.99
CA ASP A 622 -60.06 10.58 -30.26
C ASP A 622 -60.96 11.79 -29.94
N LYS A 623 -60.76 12.44 -28.79
CA LYS A 623 -61.51 13.66 -28.43
C LYS A 623 -61.21 14.82 -29.37
N MET A 624 -59.97 14.99 -29.80
CA MET A 624 -59.61 15.99 -30.80
C MET A 624 -60.29 15.72 -32.14
N SER A 625 -60.32 14.46 -32.60
CA SER A 625 -61.03 14.08 -33.83
C SER A 625 -62.53 14.38 -33.74
N SER A 626 -63.13 14.20 -32.54
CA SER A 626 -64.53 14.53 -32.28
C SER A 626 -64.81 16.03 -32.38
N LEU A 627 -63.87 16.87 -31.92
CA LEU A 627 -63.95 18.33 -32.03
C LEU A 627 -63.80 18.78 -33.48
N VAL A 628 -62.86 18.19 -34.23
CA VAL A 628 -62.72 18.49 -35.67
C VAL A 628 -63.99 18.13 -36.43
N LYS A 629 -64.61 16.99 -36.08
CA LYS A 629 -65.90 16.58 -36.65
C LYS A 629 -67.04 17.54 -36.26
N SER A 630 -67.10 18.02 -35.01
CA SER A 630 -68.12 19.00 -34.60
C SER A 630 -67.95 20.32 -35.36
N LEU A 631 -66.72 20.82 -35.47
CA LEU A 631 -66.40 22.02 -36.25
C LEU A 631 -66.76 21.87 -37.72
N GLN A 632 -66.49 20.71 -38.31
CA GLN A 632 -66.85 20.41 -39.70
C GLN A 632 -68.38 20.52 -39.90
N ILE A 633 -69.17 19.91 -39.01
CA ILE A 633 -70.65 19.97 -39.06
C ILE A 633 -71.14 21.43 -39.01
N ARG A 634 -70.56 22.24 -38.12
CA ARG A 634 -70.93 23.66 -38.00
C ARG A 634 -70.52 24.46 -39.23
N MET A 635 -69.30 24.24 -39.74
CA MET A 635 -68.81 24.89 -40.95
C MET A 635 -69.72 24.58 -42.16
N ASP A 636 -70.18 23.33 -42.26
CA ASP A 636 -71.08 22.89 -43.31
C ASP A 636 -72.48 23.52 -43.22
N ALA A 637 -72.96 23.80 -42.00
CA ALA A 637 -74.20 24.55 -41.79
C ALA A 637 -74.09 26.03 -42.21
N LEU A 638 -72.87 26.58 -42.18
CA LEU A 638 -72.60 28.00 -42.43
C LEU A 638 -72.21 28.32 -43.87
N LYS A 639 -71.99 27.30 -44.72
CA LYS A 639 -71.48 27.48 -46.10
C LYS A 639 -72.47 28.13 -47.07
N GLY A 640 -73.77 28.16 -46.75
CA GLY A 640 -74.80 28.57 -47.69
C GLY A 640 -74.77 27.71 -48.97
N ASN A 641 -74.58 28.36 -50.12
CA ASN A 641 -74.56 27.70 -51.44
C ASN A 641 -73.16 27.27 -51.92
N LEU A 642 -72.13 27.37 -51.06
CA LEU A 642 -70.74 27.11 -51.43
C LEU A 642 -70.36 25.63 -51.29
N PRO A 643 -69.32 25.15 -52.02
CA PRO A 643 -68.83 23.79 -51.88
C PRO A 643 -68.25 23.54 -50.47
N THR A 644 -68.35 22.29 -50.04
CA THR A 644 -67.83 21.81 -48.76
C THR A 644 -66.31 21.96 -48.69
N LYS A 645 -65.80 22.36 -47.52
CA LYS A 645 -64.36 22.48 -47.24
C LYS A 645 -64.06 21.65 -46.00
N GLN A 646 -63.05 20.79 -46.05
CA GLN A 646 -62.68 19.91 -44.96
C GLN A 646 -61.62 20.56 -44.06
N ILE A 647 -61.89 20.61 -42.76
CA ILE A 647 -60.96 21.05 -41.72
C ILE A 647 -60.05 19.88 -41.36
N HIS A 648 -58.74 20.07 -41.49
CA HIS A 648 -57.73 19.13 -41.02
C HIS A 648 -56.92 19.77 -39.90
N TRP A 649 -57.05 19.23 -38.69
CA TRP A 649 -56.40 19.77 -37.49
C TRP A 649 -56.03 18.62 -36.55
N ASN A 650 -54.73 18.28 -36.49
CA ASN A 650 -54.25 17.09 -35.79
C ASN A 650 -53.81 17.35 -34.34
N GLY A 651 -53.74 18.60 -33.91
CA GLY A 651 -53.39 18.99 -32.54
C GLY A 651 -53.36 20.50 -32.35
N PHE A 652 -53.46 20.98 -31.10
CA PHE A 652 -53.48 22.42 -30.78
C PHE A 652 -52.19 23.18 -31.17
N SER A 653 -51.08 22.45 -31.33
CA SER A 653 -49.80 22.96 -31.82
C SER A 653 -49.71 23.08 -33.34
N ASP A 654 -50.62 22.41 -34.07
CA ASP A 654 -50.59 22.36 -35.53
C ASP A 654 -51.47 23.46 -36.13
N GLU A 655 -51.00 24.05 -37.24
CA GLU A 655 -51.79 25.02 -38.00
C GLU A 655 -53.02 24.35 -38.62
N ILE A 656 -54.18 25.03 -38.54
CA ILE A 656 -55.42 24.56 -39.19
C ILE A 656 -55.24 24.59 -40.71
N GLN A 657 -55.41 23.43 -41.34
CA GLN A 657 -55.36 23.26 -42.78
C GLN A 657 -56.75 23.04 -43.35
N ILE A 658 -57.01 23.59 -44.53
CA ILE A 658 -58.31 23.46 -45.20
C ILE A 658 -58.14 22.88 -46.58
N LYS A 659 -58.84 21.79 -46.83
CA LYS A 659 -58.91 21.12 -48.13
C LYS A 659 -60.25 21.40 -48.80
N THR A 660 -60.23 21.68 -50.08
CA THR A 660 -61.43 21.87 -50.91
C THR A 660 -61.71 20.61 -51.71
N ASP A 661 -62.95 20.13 -51.75
CA ASP A 661 -63.28 18.87 -52.48
C ASP A 661 -62.96 18.94 -54.00
N ALA A 662 -62.84 20.13 -54.58
CA ALA A 662 -62.58 20.35 -56.01
C ALA A 662 -61.09 20.38 -56.40
N SER A 663 -60.17 20.56 -55.45
CA SER A 663 -58.72 20.59 -55.68
C SER A 663 -58.00 19.93 -54.51
N ASN A 664 -57.03 19.06 -54.79
CA ASN A 664 -56.24 18.38 -53.75
C ASN A 664 -55.28 19.34 -52.99
N ASP A 665 -55.51 20.64 -53.13
CA ASP A 665 -54.71 21.70 -52.54
C ASP A 665 -55.11 21.91 -51.08
N SER A 666 -54.14 21.79 -50.18
CA SER A 666 -54.29 22.16 -48.78
C SER A 666 -53.85 23.61 -48.59
N TYR A 667 -54.79 24.47 -48.19
CA TYR A 667 -54.47 25.87 -47.89
C TYR A 667 -54.30 26.05 -46.38
N ARG A 668 -53.22 26.74 -45.98
CA ARG A 668 -53.04 27.22 -44.61
C ARG A 668 -54.06 28.32 -44.31
N PHE A 669 -54.46 28.46 -43.05
CA PHE A 669 -55.40 29.49 -42.60
C PHE A 669 -55.03 30.90 -43.09
N GLU A 670 -53.75 31.26 -43.06
CA GLU A 670 -53.22 32.56 -43.51
C GLU A 670 -53.45 32.84 -45.00
N ASN A 671 -53.52 31.80 -45.84
CA ASN A 671 -53.64 31.93 -47.29
C ASN A 671 -55.10 31.95 -47.78
N LEU A 672 -56.08 31.94 -46.87
CA LEU A 672 -57.50 31.95 -47.20
C LEU A 672 -58.02 33.37 -47.48
N SER A 673 -59.11 33.47 -48.26
CA SER A 673 -59.82 34.74 -48.45
C SER A 673 -60.40 35.26 -47.13
N THR A 674 -60.49 36.58 -46.97
CA THR A 674 -60.96 37.24 -45.75
C THR A 674 -62.34 36.75 -45.29
N GLY A 675 -63.32 36.65 -46.20
CA GLY A 675 -64.64 36.10 -45.86
C GLY A 675 -64.64 34.61 -45.49
N THR A 676 -63.66 33.83 -45.97
CA THR A 676 -63.49 32.43 -45.52
C THR A 676 -62.83 32.38 -44.14
N LYS A 677 -61.82 33.21 -43.89
CA LYS A 677 -61.20 33.37 -42.56
C LYS A 677 -62.23 33.79 -41.50
N GLU A 678 -63.09 34.75 -41.83
CA GLU A 678 -64.17 35.19 -40.93
C GLU A 678 -65.10 34.03 -40.60
N GLN A 679 -65.49 33.25 -41.60
CA GLN A 679 -66.38 32.09 -41.42
C GLN A 679 -65.77 31.06 -40.49
N ILE A 680 -64.51 30.67 -40.69
CA ILE A 680 -63.82 29.68 -39.84
C ILE A 680 -63.60 30.22 -38.43
N SER A 681 -63.14 31.47 -38.31
CA SER A 681 -62.97 32.14 -37.01
C SER A 681 -64.30 32.19 -36.26
N TYR A 682 -65.39 32.50 -36.96
CA TYR A 682 -66.75 32.51 -36.40
C TYR A 682 -67.17 31.14 -35.88
N VAL A 683 -66.97 30.08 -36.67
CA VAL A 683 -67.30 28.69 -36.27
C VAL A 683 -66.54 28.29 -35.01
N LEU A 684 -65.23 28.53 -35.01
CA LEU A 684 -64.34 28.15 -33.91
C LEU A 684 -64.70 28.90 -32.63
N ARG A 685 -64.91 30.22 -32.73
CA ARG A 685 -65.29 31.04 -31.58
C ARG A 685 -66.68 30.67 -31.06
N LEU A 686 -67.61 30.35 -31.94
CA LEU A 686 -68.94 29.90 -31.54
C LEU A 686 -68.86 28.56 -30.78
N GLU A 687 -68.05 27.61 -31.25
CA GLU A 687 -67.79 26.35 -30.53
C GLU A 687 -67.12 26.59 -29.18
N TYR A 688 -66.13 27.49 -29.12
CA TYR A 688 -65.47 27.86 -27.86
C TYR A 688 -66.42 28.57 -26.90
N ALA A 689 -67.26 29.46 -27.40
CA ALA A 689 -68.29 30.15 -26.62
C ALA A 689 -69.20 29.13 -25.93
N PHE A 690 -69.74 28.15 -26.66
CA PHE A 690 -70.62 27.15 -26.06
C PHE A 690 -69.90 26.24 -25.05
N ARG A 691 -68.64 25.88 -25.29
CA ARG A 691 -67.84 25.05 -24.36
C ARG A 691 -67.51 25.80 -23.07
N ILE A 692 -66.98 27.02 -23.19
CA ILE A 692 -66.61 27.86 -22.05
C ILE A 692 -67.87 28.32 -21.31
N GLY A 693 -68.94 28.66 -22.03
CA GLY A 693 -70.24 29.01 -21.46
C GLY A 693 -70.79 27.90 -20.57
N LYS A 694 -70.72 26.64 -21.02
CA LYS A 694 -71.11 25.47 -20.21
C LYS A 694 -70.19 25.25 -19.00
N GLN A 695 -68.87 25.37 -19.19
CA GLN A 695 -67.90 25.15 -18.10
C GLN A 695 -68.03 26.17 -16.96
N PHE A 696 -68.26 27.44 -17.29
CA PHE A 696 -68.33 28.54 -16.32
C PHE A 696 -69.78 28.98 -16.00
N ASN A 697 -70.78 28.26 -16.53
CA ASN A 697 -72.20 28.58 -16.42
C ASN A 697 -72.50 30.05 -16.78
N LEU A 698 -71.98 30.48 -17.93
CA LEU A 698 -72.05 31.85 -18.44
C LEU A 698 -72.74 31.89 -19.81
N PRO A 699 -74.08 31.75 -19.84
CA PRO A 699 -74.84 31.58 -21.09
C PRO A 699 -75.08 32.93 -21.79
N TYR A 700 -74.02 33.67 -22.10
CA TYR A 700 -74.06 34.96 -22.80
C TYR A 700 -73.15 34.92 -24.02
N LEU A 701 -73.70 35.29 -25.17
CA LEU A 701 -72.93 35.48 -26.40
C LEU A 701 -73.08 36.93 -26.85
N LEU A 702 -71.96 37.66 -26.91
CA LEU A 702 -71.93 39.05 -27.37
C LEU A 702 -71.36 39.07 -28.80
N LEU A 703 -72.12 39.63 -29.74
CA LEU A 703 -71.71 39.77 -31.14
C LEU A 703 -71.57 41.26 -31.47
N ASP A 704 -70.38 41.70 -31.88
CA ASP A 704 -70.08 43.09 -32.25
C ASP A 704 -69.65 43.14 -33.71
N GLU A 705 -70.60 43.49 -34.59
CA GLU A 705 -70.40 43.50 -36.04
C GLU A 705 -69.77 42.17 -36.58
N PRO A 706 -70.31 40.98 -36.23
CA PRO A 706 -69.63 39.69 -36.42
C PRO A 706 -69.54 39.19 -37.89
N PHE A 707 -70.22 39.83 -38.84
CA PHE A 707 -70.44 39.32 -40.21
C PHE A 707 -69.98 40.28 -41.31
N ARG A 708 -69.11 41.26 -41.01
CA ARG A 708 -68.74 42.36 -41.91
C ARG A 708 -68.15 41.88 -43.24
N HIS A 709 -67.35 40.82 -43.24
CA HIS A 709 -66.66 40.31 -44.42
C HIS A 709 -67.35 39.08 -45.05
N MET A 710 -68.50 38.66 -44.54
CA MET A 710 -69.29 37.57 -45.09
C MET A 710 -70.17 38.06 -46.24
N ASP A 711 -70.35 37.22 -47.26
CA ASP A 711 -71.38 37.45 -48.27
C ASP A 711 -72.80 37.26 -47.66
N LEU A 712 -73.83 37.79 -48.32
CA LEU A 712 -75.21 37.73 -47.81
C LEU A 712 -75.71 36.29 -47.57
N ALA A 713 -75.23 35.32 -48.36
CA ALA A 713 -75.63 33.92 -48.23
C ALA A 713 -75.04 33.30 -46.96
N ARG A 714 -73.74 33.50 -46.70
CA ARG A 714 -73.06 33.06 -45.47
C ARG A 714 -73.60 33.79 -44.25
N LEU A 715 -73.81 35.11 -44.34
CA LEU A 715 -74.37 35.91 -43.24
C LEU A 715 -75.75 35.39 -42.82
N ASN A 716 -76.65 35.18 -43.77
CA ASN A 716 -77.98 34.66 -43.47
C ASN A 716 -77.93 33.25 -42.86
N SER A 717 -77.06 32.39 -43.40
CA SER A 717 -76.87 31.03 -42.87
C SER A 717 -76.29 31.07 -41.45
N ALA A 718 -75.32 31.95 -41.20
CA ALA A 718 -74.70 32.14 -39.90
C ALA A 718 -75.64 32.69 -38.84
N LEU A 719 -76.43 33.69 -39.20
CA LEU A 719 -77.43 34.24 -38.30
C LEU A 719 -78.51 33.21 -37.95
N ALA A 720 -79.04 32.50 -38.96
CA ALA A 720 -80.05 31.48 -38.75
C ALA A 720 -79.52 30.32 -37.87
N TYR A 721 -78.31 29.85 -38.17
CA TYR A 721 -77.66 28.79 -37.39
C TYR A 721 -77.43 29.20 -35.94
N THR A 722 -76.94 30.42 -35.70
CA THR A 722 -76.68 30.92 -34.35
C THR A 722 -77.97 31.04 -33.55
N LEU A 723 -79.04 31.60 -34.13
CA LEU A 723 -80.34 31.67 -33.46
C LEU A 723 -80.94 30.28 -33.20
N GLN A 724 -80.76 29.33 -34.12
CA GLN A 724 -81.17 27.94 -33.91
C GLN A 724 -80.40 27.27 -32.77
N CYS A 725 -79.09 27.51 -32.66
CA CYS A 725 -78.28 27.03 -31.53
C CYS A 725 -78.78 27.62 -30.20
N ILE A 726 -79.09 28.92 -30.15
CA ILE A 726 -79.63 29.57 -28.94
C ILE A 726 -81.04 29.08 -28.60
N ALA A 727 -81.85 28.73 -29.60
CA ALA A 727 -83.18 28.15 -29.39
C ALA A 727 -83.13 26.72 -28.84
N SER A 728 -82.15 25.93 -29.29
CA SER A 728 -82.01 24.50 -28.97
C SER A 728 -81.06 24.20 -27.80
N ALA A 729 -80.38 25.22 -27.26
CA ALA A 729 -79.49 25.06 -26.11
C ALA A 729 -80.27 24.65 -24.84
N GLU A 730 -79.70 23.71 -24.06
CA GLU A 730 -80.25 23.28 -22.76
C GLU A 730 -80.22 24.41 -21.72
N GLU A 731 -79.21 25.28 -21.81
CA GLU A 731 -79.04 26.46 -20.95
C GLU A 731 -79.79 27.67 -21.50
N ASP A 732 -80.20 28.61 -20.63
CA ASP A 732 -80.90 29.84 -21.02
C ASP A 732 -79.94 30.88 -21.64
N TRP A 733 -79.44 30.57 -22.85
CA TRP A 733 -78.52 31.42 -23.59
C TRP A 733 -79.15 32.74 -24.02
N LYS A 734 -78.44 33.84 -23.72
CA LYS A 734 -78.80 35.20 -24.13
C LYS A 734 -77.83 35.72 -25.18
N LEU A 735 -78.38 36.08 -26.33
CA LEU A 735 -77.65 36.63 -27.45
C LEU A 735 -77.78 38.15 -27.46
N VAL A 736 -76.66 38.87 -27.38
CA VAL A 736 -76.64 40.34 -27.49
C VAL A 736 -75.86 40.73 -28.72
N ILE A 737 -76.50 41.45 -29.65
CA ILE A 737 -75.93 41.82 -30.94
C ILE A 737 -75.79 43.34 -31.01
N PHE A 738 -74.61 43.82 -31.39
CA PHE A 738 -74.33 45.21 -31.71
C PHE A 738 -74.17 45.32 -33.22
N SER A 739 -75.05 46.09 -33.87
CA SER A 739 -75.04 46.28 -35.32
C SER A 739 -75.51 47.67 -35.74
N PHE A 740 -74.80 48.34 -36.65
CA PHE A 740 -75.28 49.53 -37.36
C PHE A 740 -76.12 49.20 -38.61
N ASP A 741 -76.08 47.96 -39.09
CA ASP A 741 -76.79 47.52 -40.31
C ASP A 741 -78.27 47.23 -40.04
N GLN A 742 -79.14 48.08 -40.57
CA GLN A 742 -80.59 47.94 -40.47
C GLN A 742 -81.12 46.69 -41.20
N GLY A 743 -80.43 46.26 -42.27
CA GLY A 743 -80.74 45.00 -42.98
C GLY A 743 -80.58 43.80 -42.04
N LEU A 744 -79.43 43.69 -41.37
CA LEU A 744 -79.20 42.65 -40.37
C LEU A 744 -80.21 42.71 -39.22
N VAL A 745 -80.51 43.90 -38.67
CA VAL A 745 -81.47 44.07 -37.56
C VAL A 745 -82.87 43.59 -37.93
N SER A 746 -83.37 43.95 -39.12
CA SER A 746 -84.67 43.47 -39.61
C SER A 746 -84.68 41.95 -39.75
N LYS A 747 -83.61 41.37 -40.30
CA LYS A 747 -83.49 39.92 -40.47
C LYS A 747 -83.43 39.16 -39.13
N ILE A 748 -82.74 39.71 -38.13
CA ILE A 748 -82.73 39.16 -36.75
C ILE A 748 -84.15 39.11 -36.19
N LYS A 749 -84.91 40.20 -36.36
CA LYS A 749 -86.28 40.29 -35.87
C LYS A 749 -87.19 39.24 -36.51
N ASP A 750 -87.06 39.05 -37.83
CA ASP A 750 -87.84 38.07 -38.58
C ASP A 750 -87.50 36.63 -38.15
N LEU A 751 -86.21 36.29 -38.11
CA LEU A 751 -85.75 34.95 -37.71
C LEU A 751 -86.06 34.63 -36.24
N ALA A 752 -85.91 35.60 -35.33
CA ALA A 752 -86.27 35.42 -33.92
C ALA A 752 -87.77 35.14 -33.77
N LYS A 753 -88.61 35.81 -34.57
CA LYS A 753 -90.06 35.54 -34.60
C LYS A 753 -90.38 34.16 -35.16
N GLU A 754 -89.70 33.73 -36.23
CA GLU A 754 -89.85 32.38 -36.81
C GLU A 754 -89.49 31.28 -35.79
N LEU A 755 -88.48 31.53 -34.95
CA LEU A 755 -88.00 30.59 -33.93
C LEU A 755 -88.67 30.76 -32.54
N ASN A 756 -89.69 31.61 -32.42
CA ASN A 756 -90.37 31.93 -31.15
C ASN A 756 -89.43 32.42 -30.02
N LEU A 757 -88.38 33.18 -30.38
CA LEU A 757 -87.45 33.78 -29.42
C LEU A 757 -87.87 35.21 -29.07
N PRO A 758 -87.98 35.58 -27.77
CA PRO A 758 -88.25 36.96 -27.40
C PRO A 758 -87.06 37.84 -27.83
N CYS A 759 -87.37 38.87 -28.61
CA CYS A 759 -86.38 39.75 -29.24
C CYS A 759 -86.63 41.22 -28.83
N GLN A 760 -85.65 41.83 -28.18
CA GLN A 760 -85.66 43.24 -27.79
C GLN A 760 -84.70 44.04 -28.68
N ILE A 761 -85.17 45.14 -29.27
CA ILE A 761 -84.32 46.06 -30.06
C ILE A 761 -84.21 47.39 -29.32
N HIS A 762 -82.98 47.86 -29.12
CA HIS A 762 -82.64 49.15 -28.54
C HIS A 762 -82.02 50.03 -29.60
N GLU A 763 -82.72 51.10 -29.97
CA GLU A 763 -82.19 52.13 -30.87
C GLU A 763 -81.45 53.20 -30.07
N LEU A 764 -80.15 53.33 -30.32
CA LEU A 764 -79.27 54.31 -29.69
C LEU A 764 -79.15 55.54 -30.58
N SER A 765 -79.68 56.66 -30.13
CA SER A 765 -79.46 57.96 -30.77
C SER A 765 -78.10 58.55 -30.38
N LYS A 766 -77.42 59.20 -31.33
CA LYS A 766 -76.26 60.05 -31.00
C LYS A 766 -76.78 61.19 -30.12
N GLN A 767 -76.34 61.25 -28.86
CA GLN A 767 -76.62 62.42 -28.04
C GLN A 767 -75.82 63.59 -28.62
N VAL A 768 -76.53 64.58 -29.15
CA VAL A 768 -75.93 65.88 -29.45
C VAL A 768 -75.53 66.45 -28.08
N SER A 769 -74.22 66.62 -27.89
CA SER A 769 -73.62 67.18 -26.67
C SER A 769 -74.22 68.52 -26.30
#